data_AF-A0A137SWM1-F1
#
_entry.id   AF-A0A137SWM1-F1
#
_cell.length_a   1.000
_cell.length_b   1.000
_cell.length_c   1.000
_cell.angle_alpha   90.00
_cell.angle_beta   90.00
_cell.angle_gamma   90.00
#
_symmetry.space_group_name_H-M   'P 1'
#
loop_
_entity.id
_entity.type
_entity.pdbx_description
1 polymer ?
#
loop_
_entity_poly.entity_id
_entity_poly.type
_entity_poly.pdbx_seq_one_letter_code
_entity_poly.pdbx_strand_id
1 'polypeptide(L)'
;MENVSADDNPYNIKKYIGYATEGEYKKNAYVYWDNNRNDMVIKGSGEMASPGFPIQKLIDEITKKIYAQYGDEDIDYDSPRYHKLEEEANTFLNKVKAPGGLKLIIEDGVEFPEDSTMLFSGDSGTLYSEIIFPKDLSTKHVKSMIQMFFLQPYVNPDVSKWDVSNVEDFEQMFAYTGSANPDVSNWDTSKAKSINGMFIMAKAANPDVSKWNTSSLTLPQYMFYGADSANPDLSHWDLRKSESIAYMLSMSSVRELDCRTWPLNLDRGNISNLFSYTPKLQYVYLPANHNFGPDEFLSADPIENAMSEDFKMQRDGEPSGAVIEGSHNSFLFKPTGLPTVYFVPQNIVTKSTWKDSNDKNGVRPKELKLTLLANKAKISGNIEKPKENPVKINLENNWTANYTGLDIFSNGSKIDYSILLDPIDDYVTEFKNYVPDLPEKERLKTRGIEIINTYMEIAEEKPFGTKPKCPENFVRVVVDTTDKASSDTYFKRAFWVTPNKEVKIPVSNPTGKMGWVFTSWKSENDGTVWKPDQAIKKQFKDKETLILAQYDKVWLGIKKVDVNKVDVNIHKAYIFGYPDKTLRPNNNLTRAEAAALAVRLTEFKADNTDKLFDDALANAWYNPYINLAYEKDMLQSDNNLIRPNDFITRAEFAKLISPLDKENSSQSDFTDIKGHRYEKEINQAFANKRICGYPDKTFRPDKFISRAEASKILNSLFKRSADRNFIDANPDKLKSYKDLDKNSWAYYDLQDAANSRKYKRSSDSSLDEIWLEILP
;
A
#
# COMPACT_ATOMS: atom_id res chain seq x y z
N MET A 1 -45.68 11.94 19.37
CA MET A 1 -45.39 11.85 20.81
C MET A 1 -44.98 10.42 21.14
N GLU A 2 -43.67 10.16 21.22
CA GLU A 2 -43.15 9.04 22.02
C GLU A 2 -42.13 9.62 23.01
N ASN A 3 -42.21 9.12 24.24
CA ASN A 3 -41.75 9.74 25.47
C ASN A 3 -40.24 10.02 25.52
N VAL A 4 -39.87 11.31 25.55
CA VAL A 4 -38.65 11.74 26.26
C VAL A 4 -38.98 11.67 27.75
N SER A 5 -38.21 10.89 28.52
CA SER A 5 -38.52 10.59 29.93
C SER A 5 -38.67 11.85 30.77
N ALA A 6 -39.65 11.84 31.68
CA ALA A 6 -40.11 12.95 32.52
C ALA A 6 -39.11 13.50 33.57
N ASP A 7 -37.81 13.29 33.40
CA ASP A 7 -36.73 13.96 34.17
C ASP A 7 -36.22 15.24 33.48
N ASP A 8 -36.70 15.57 32.28
CA ASP A 8 -36.41 16.84 31.61
C ASP A 8 -37.44 17.90 32.00
N ASN A 9 -37.17 18.60 33.10
CA ASN A 9 -37.79 19.89 33.39
C ASN A 9 -37.63 20.80 32.13
N PRO A 10 -38.72 21.32 31.52
CA PRO A 10 -38.63 22.21 30.35
C PRO A 10 -37.92 23.54 30.66
N TYR A 11 -37.60 23.78 31.93
CA TYR A 11 -36.81 24.91 32.44
C TYR A 11 -35.37 24.52 32.83
N ASN A 12 -34.90 23.31 32.51
CA ASN A 12 -33.53 22.87 32.80
C ASN A 12 -32.55 23.40 31.76
N ILE A 13 -31.79 24.44 32.13
CA ILE A 13 -30.76 25.16 31.35
C ILE A 13 -29.68 24.23 30.75
N LYS A 14 -29.61 22.95 31.16
CA LYS A 14 -28.70 21.94 30.57
C LYS A 14 -28.99 21.62 29.10
N LYS A 15 -30.16 21.99 28.56
CA LYS A 15 -30.55 21.78 27.15
C LYS A 15 -31.31 22.99 26.61
N TYR A 16 -30.99 23.45 25.40
CA TYR A 16 -31.89 24.29 24.60
C TYR A 16 -32.32 23.51 23.35
N ILE A 17 -33.56 23.01 23.35
CA ILE A 17 -34.17 22.30 22.21
C ILE A 17 -34.94 23.34 21.39
N GLY A 18 -34.46 23.66 20.19
CA GLY A 18 -35.29 24.29 19.18
C GLY A 18 -36.20 23.22 18.58
N TYR A 19 -37.51 23.35 18.77
CA TYR A 19 -38.44 22.51 18.01
C TYR A 19 -38.57 23.15 16.63
N ALA A 20 -38.31 22.34 15.61
CA ALA A 20 -38.83 22.59 14.28
C ALA A 20 -40.37 22.69 14.42
N THR A 21 -40.93 23.84 14.08
CA THR A 21 -42.37 24.12 14.13
C THR A 21 -43.14 23.01 13.42
N GLU A 22 -44.06 22.36 14.12
CA GLU A 22 -44.96 21.35 13.53
C GLU A 22 -45.68 21.94 12.31
N GLY A 23 -45.56 21.27 11.16
CA GLY A 23 -46.31 21.58 9.94
C GLY A 23 -45.48 22.02 8.74
N GLU A 24 -44.23 22.46 8.93
CA GLU A 24 -43.37 22.90 7.81
C GLU A 24 -42.60 21.73 7.12
N TYR A 25 -42.49 20.53 7.71
CA TYR A 25 -41.38 19.58 7.42
C TYR A 25 -41.74 18.06 7.33
N LYS A 26 -40.86 17.23 6.72
CA LYS A 26 -40.92 15.73 6.71
C LYS A 26 -39.90 15.12 7.70
N LYS A 27 -40.31 14.09 8.47
CA LYS A 27 -39.50 13.29 9.41
C LYS A 27 -38.62 14.07 10.43
N ASN A 28 -39.12 14.24 11.66
CA ASN A 28 -38.39 14.05 12.95
C ASN A 28 -37.08 14.81 13.31
N ALA A 29 -36.31 15.38 12.39
CA ALA A 29 -34.98 15.92 12.66
C ALA A 29 -35.03 17.23 13.46
N TYR A 30 -34.11 17.41 14.42
CA TYR A 30 -34.05 18.64 15.22
C TYR A 30 -32.61 19.06 15.55
N VAL A 31 -32.43 20.38 15.70
CA VAL A 31 -31.17 21.03 16.06
C VAL A 31 -31.23 21.47 17.52
N TYR A 32 -30.16 21.24 18.27
CA TYR A 32 -30.04 21.71 19.65
C TYR A 32 -28.62 22.14 19.98
N TRP A 33 -28.49 22.92 21.05
CA TRP A 33 -27.20 23.32 21.59
C TRP A 33 -26.80 22.44 22.77
N ASP A 34 -25.61 21.83 22.71
CA ASP A 34 -25.04 21.02 23.78
C ASP A 34 -24.14 21.88 24.68
N ASN A 35 -24.66 22.25 25.85
CA ASN A 35 -23.93 23.09 26.82
C ASN A 35 -22.68 22.42 27.41
N ASN A 36 -22.59 21.09 27.44
CA ASN A 36 -21.41 20.39 28.00
C ASN A 36 -20.25 20.39 27.01
N ARG A 37 -20.56 20.26 25.72
CA ARG A 37 -19.58 20.25 24.63
C ARG A 37 -19.32 21.64 24.06
N ASN A 38 -20.23 22.59 24.29
CA ASN A 38 -20.26 23.90 23.66
C ASN A 38 -20.33 23.79 22.12
N ASP A 39 -21.08 22.78 21.65
CA ASP A 39 -21.23 22.41 20.25
C ASP A 39 -22.70 22.47 19.82
N MET A 40 -22.94 22.73 18.54
CA MET A 40 -24.26 22.60 17.93
C MET A 40 -24.46 21.17 17.42
N VAL A 41 -25.62 20.57 17.66
CA VAL A 41 -25.89 19.17 17.32
C VAL A 41 -27.19 19.03 16.54
N ILE A 42 -27.17 18.27 15.45
CA ILE A 42 -28.36 17.83 14.71
C ILE A 42 -28.60 16.35 15.05
N LYS A 43 -29.80 16.03 15.51
CA LYS A 43 -30.19 14.69 15.96
C LYS A 43 -31.59 14.33 15.46
N GLY A 44 -31.83 13.04 15.27
CA GLY A 44 -33.14 12.49 14.92
C GLY A 44 -33.02 11.38 13.88
N SER A 45 -34.16 10.84 13.47
CA SER A 45 -34.26 9.84 12.41
C SER A 45 -35.04 10.43 11.24
N GLY A 46 -34.34 10.92 10.22
CA GLY A 46 -35.01 11.52 9.07
C GLY A 46 -34.22 12.51 8.23
N GLU A 47 -34.90 13.00 7.20
CA GLU A 47 -34.37 13.95 6.23
C GLU A 47 -34.29 15.34 6.86
N MET A 48 -33.16 16.04 6.71
CA MET A 48 -33.06 17.42 7.18
C MET A 48 -34.06 18.32 6.46
N ALA A 49 -34.70 19.21 7.23
CA ALA A 49 -35.75 20.08 6.72
C ALA A 49 -35.17 21.32 6.03
N SER A 50 -35.45 21.42 4.72
CA SER A 50 -35.21 22.58 3.84
C SER A 50 -33.75 22.98 3.58
N PRO A 51 -33.44 23.43 2.36
CA PRO A 51 -32.31 24.32 2.06
C PRO A 51 -32.25 25.50 3.05
N GLY A 52 -31.10 25.72 3.68
CA GLY A 52 -30.79 26.96 4.39
C GLY A 52 -31.37 27.15 5.81
N PHE A 53 -31.36 26.14 6.68
CA PHE A 53 -31.83 26.25 8.07
C PHE A 53 -31.27 27.52 8.76
N PRO A 54 -32.10 28.55 9.04
CA PRO A 54 -31.60 29.78 9.62
C PRO A 54 -31.42 29.56 11.11
N ILE A 55 -30.18 29.41 11.55
CA ILE A 55 -29.82 29.38 12.98
C ILE A 55 -30.31 30.65 13.70
N GLN A 56 -30.55 31.74 12.98
CA GLN A 56 -31.26 32.90 13.50
C GLN A 56 -32.66 32.54 14.03
N LYS A 57 -33.42 31.65 13.38
CA LYS A 57 -34.72 31.17 13.89
C LYS A 57 -34.55 30.35 15.18
N LEU A 58 -33.47 29.55 15.29
CA LEU A 58 -33.12 28.85 16.53
C LEU A 58 -32.75 29.83 17.65
N ILE A 59 -31.94 30.85 17.33
CA ILE A 59 -31.60 31.94 18.24
C ILE A 59 -32.88 32.64 18.71
N ASP A 60 -33.76 33.04 17.78
CA ASP A 60 -35.00 33.73 18.06
C ASP A 60 -35.94 32.88 18.95
N GLU A 61 -36.05 31.57 18.69
CA GLU A 61 -36.85 30.66 19.50
C GLU A 61 -36.25 30.41 20.89
N ILE A 62 -34.92 30.33 21.01
CA ILE A 62 -34.23 30.25 22.30
C ILE A 62 -34.47 31.55 23.09
N THR A 63 -34.28 32.70 22.44
CA THR A 63 -34.54 34.02 23.02
C THR A 63 -36.00 34.14 23.49
N LYS A 64 -36.97 33.76 22.66
CA LYS A 64 -38.39 33.72 23.04
C LYS A 64 -38.65 32.78 24.22
N LYS A 65 -38.08 31.58 24.25
CA LYS A 65 -38.25 30.63 25.37
C LYS A 65 -37.63 31.13 26.67
N ILE A 66 -36.48 31.80 26.61
CA ILE A 66 -35.85 32.45 27.76
C ILE A 66 -36.82 33.49 28.35
N TYR A 67 -37.45 34.32 27.50
CA TYR A 67 -38.41 35.32 27.94
C TYR A 67 -39.78 34.73 28.36
N ALA A 68 -40.25 33.65 27.73
CA ALA A 68 -41.53 32.99 28.05
C ALA A 68 -41.56 32.27 29.41
N GLN A 69 -40.40 32.05 30.07
CA GLN A 69 -40.36 31.48 31.42
C GLN A 69 -41.01 32.38 32.50
N TYR A 70 -41.42 33.60 32.15
CA TYR A 70 -42.02 34.58 33.08
C TYR A 70 -43.55 34.62 33.12
N GLY A 71 -44.25 33.94 32.21
CA GLY A 71 -45.71 34.12 32.07
C GLY A 71 -46.09 35.51 31.55
N ASP A 72 -47.33 35.67 31.09
CA ASP A 72 -47.85 36.88 30.42
C ASP A 72 -48.01 38.12 31.35
N GLU A 73 -47.34 38.18 32.50
CA GLU A 73 -47.45 39.30 33.47
C GLU A 73 -46.18 40.14 33.54
N ASP A 74 -46.37 41.47 33.53
CA ASP A 74 -45.40 42.57 33.57
C ASP A 74 -43.96 42.17 33.96
N ILE A 75 -43.09 42.09 32.94
CA ILE A 75 -41.65 41.81 33.11
C ILE A 75 -41.00 42.99 33.84
N ASP A 76 -40.56 42.77 35.08
CA ASP A 76 -39.70 43.70 35.81
C ASP A 76 -38.27 43.64 35.25
N TYR A 77 -37.97 44.59 34.36
CA TYR A 77 -36.69 44.72 33.67
C TYR A 77 -35.51 45.04 34.61
N ASP A 78 -35.75 45.53 35.83
CA ASP A 78 -34.71 45.86 36.81
C ASP A 78 -34.47 44.71 37.82
N SER A 79 -35.19 43.59 37.67
CA SER A 79 -35.01 42.43 38.54
C SER A 79 -33.61 41.81 38.39
N PRO A 80 -32.92 41.44 39.47
CA PRO A 80 -31.68 40.65 39.41
C PRO A 80 -31.80 39.37 38.59
N ARG A 81 -33.02 38.84 38.49
CA ARG A 81 -33.34 37.64 37.70
C ARG A 81 -33.38 37.94 36.19
N TYR A 82 -33.84 39.12 35.76
CA TYR A 82 -33.83 39.56 34.36
C TYR A 82 -32.40 39.79 33.88
N HIS A 83 -31.59 40.56 34.61
CA HIS A 83 -30.20 40.83 34.25
C HIS A 83 -29.35 39.57 34.12
N LYS A 84 -29.54 38.58 35.00
CA LYS A 84 -28.83 37.29 34.91
C LYS A 84 -29.17 36.55 33.61
N LEU A 85 -30.43 36.55 33.19
CA LEU A 85 -30.86 35.87 31.96
C LEU A 85 -30.42 36.63 30.71
N GLU A 86 -30.45 37.97 30.74
CA GLU A 86 -29.90 38.81 29.68
C GLU A 86 -28.39 38.58 29.52
N GLU A 87 -27.65 38.44 30.63
CA GLU A 87 -26.23 38.08 30.61
C GLU A 87 -26.00 36.67 30.02
N GLU A 88 -26.82 35.68 30.40
CA GLU A 88 -26.75 34.32 29.84
C GLU A 88 -27.08 34.29 28.33
N ALA A 89 -28.11 35.03 27.90
CA ALA A 89 -28.49 35.16 26.49
C ALA A 89 -27.42 35.88 25.67
N ASN A 90 -26.87 36.99 26.18
CA ASN A 90 -25.78 37.73 25.53
C ASN A 90 -24.49 36.90 25.47
N THR A 91 -24.19 36.11 26.51
CA THR A 91 -23.05 35.19 26.51
C THR A 91 -23.20 34.10 25.45
N PHE A 92 -24.41 33.53 25.30
CA PHE A 92 -24.72 32.57 24.24
C PHE A 92 -24.61 33.20 22.84
N LEU A 93 -25.20 34.38 22.62
CA LEU A 93 -25.13 35.12 21.36
C LEU A 93 -23.69 35.47 20.97
N ASN A 94 -22.86 35.88 21.93
CA ASN A 94 -21.45 36.18 21.70
C ASN A 94 -20.63 34.93 21.36
N LYS A 95 -20.99 33.75 21.88
CA LYS A 95 -20.38 32.47 21.51
C LYS A 95 -20.79 32.03 20.10
N VAL A 96 -22.06 32.17 19.75
CA VAL A 96 -22.58 31.84 18.41
C VAL A 96 -22.00 32.75 17.32
N LYS A 97 -21.71 34.01 17.68
CA LYS A 97 -21.09 35.01 16.79
C LYS A 97 -19.56 35.09 16.95
N ALA A 98 -18.94 34.13 17.62
CA ALA A 98 -17.50 34.19 17.90
C ALA A 98 -16.68 34.16 16.59
N PRO A 99 -15.58 34.94 16.50
CA PRO A 99 -14.79 35.14 15.27
C PRO A 99 -14.01 33.91 14.77
N GLY A 100 -14.27 32.71 15.31
CA GLY A 100 -13.67 31.44 14.88
C GLY A 100 -14.67 30.44 14.28
N GLY A 101 -15.97 30.75 14.29
CA GLY A 101 -17.03 29.85 13.83
C GLY A 101 -17.39 28.72 14.81
N LEU A 102 -18.57 28.14 14.65
CA LEU A 102 -19.13 27.11 15.51
C LEU A 102 -18.82 25.68 15.05
N LYS A 103 -18.70 24.77 16.00
CA LYS A 103 -18.65 23.33 15.69
C LYS A 103 -20.05 22.76 15.57
N LEU A 104 -20.32 22.09 14.45
CA LEU A 104 -21.57 21.39 14.16
C LEU A 104 -21.34 19.89 14.13
N ILE A 105 -22.15 19.13 14.88
CA ILE A 105 -22.13 17.67 14.90
C ILE A 105 -23.47 17.15 14.37
N ILE A 106 -23.44 16.31 13.36
CA ILE A 106 -24.62 15.63 12.83
C ILE A 106 -24.56 14.17 13.29
N GLU A 107 -25.55 13.75 14.07
CA GLU A 107 -25.61 12.40 14.65
C GLU A 107 -26.14 11.36 13.64
N ASP A 108 -25.89 10.09 13.94
CA ASP A 108 -26.37 8.95 13.14
C ASP A 108 -27.91 8.96 13.02
N GLY A 109 -28.41 8.58 11.83
CA GLY A 109 -29.84 8.55 11.51
C GLY A 109 -30.38 9.80 10.82
N VAL A 110 -29.58 10.87 10.74
CA VAL A 110 -29.90 12.07 9.95
C VAL A 110 -29.53 11.82 8.47
N GLU A 111 -30.48 12.10 7.57
CA GLU A 111 -30.32 11.99 6.12
C GLU A 111 -30.33 13.39 5.49
N PHE A 112 -29.56 13.61 4.43
CA PHE A 112 -29.65 14.85 3.65
C PHE A 112 -30.88 14.85 2.74
N PRO A 113 -31.47 16.01 2.42
CA PRO A 113 -32.56 16.07 1.45
C PRO A 113 -32.11 15.82 0.02
N GLU A 114 -33.02 15.34 -0.84
CA GLU A 114 -32.73 15.22 -2.29
C GLU A 114 -32.19 16.56 -2.86
N ASP A 115 -32.73 17.68 -2.38
CA ASP A 115 -32.22 19.03 -2.62
C ASP A 115 -31.50 19.56 -1.38
N SER A 116 -30.17 19.42 -1.37
CA SER A 116 -29.29 19.88 -0.28
C SER A 116 -28.70 21.28 -0.52
N THR A 117 -29.39 22.09 -1.33
CA THR A 117 -29.00 23.47 -1.61
C THR A 117 -28.80 24.26 -0.31
N MET A 118 -27.72 25.03 -0.20
CA MET A 118 -27.42 25.94 0.92
C MET A 118 -27.46 25.31 2.34
N LEU A 119 -27.38 23.97 2.47
CA LEU A 119 -27.63 23.27 3.74
C LEU A 119 -26.73 23.74 4.90
N PHE A 120 -25.49 24.13 4.58
CA PHE A 120 -24.50 24.66 5.52
C PHE A 120 -23.95 26.02 5.08
N SER A 121 -24.72 26.79 4.30
CA SER A 121 -24.29 28.09 3.78
C SER A 121 -24.09 29.12 4.91
N GLY A 122 -22.98 29.85 4.85
CA GLY A 122 -22.65 30.98 5.73
C GLY A 122 -23.48 32.23 5.47
N ASP A 123 -24.18 32.30 4.33
CA ASP A 123 -25.15 33.37 4.04
C ASP A 123 -26.32 33.38 5.03
N SER A 124 -26.55 32.25 5.72
CA SER A 124 -27.48 32.16 6.87
C SER A 124 -27.02 32.95 8.11
N GLY A 125 -25.86 33.62 8.05
CA GLY A 125 -25.26 34.39 9.13
C GLY A 125 -24.47 33.53 10.14
N THR A 126 -24.35 32.21 9.91
CA THR A 126 -23.58 31.31 10.79
C THR A 126 -22.34 30.78 10.08
N LEU A 127 -21.19 31.06 10.68
CA LEU A 127 -19.91 30.50 10.24
C LEU A 127 -19.59 29.28 11.10
N TYR A 128 -19.16 28.18 10.49
CA TYR A 128 -18.72 26.98 11.20
C TYR A 128 -17.19 26.92 11.25
N SER A 129 -16.64 26.46 12.38
CA SER A 129 -15.23 26.06 12.48
C SER A 129 -15.02 24.62 12.00
N GLU A 130 -16.01 23.75 12.21
CA GLU A 130 -15.95 22.33 11.89
C GLU A 130 -17.38 21.79 11.70
N ILE A 131 -17.57 20.89 10.74
CA ILE A 131 -18.82 20.13 10.56
C ILE A 131 -18.47 18.64 10.57
N ILE A 132 -19.03 17.91 11.53
CA ILE A 132 -18.83 16.48 11.70
C ILE A 132 -20.06 15.73 11.18
N PHE A 133 -19.86 14.91 10.15
CA PHE A 133 -20.89 14.05 9.56
C PHE A 133 -20.93 12.67 10.25
N PRO A 134 -22.10 12.00 10.26
CA PRO A 134 -22.20 10.65 10.77
C PRO A 134 -21.44 9.67 9.87
N LYS A 135 -20.91 8.59 10.46
CA LYS A 135 -20.01 7.66 9.76
C LYS A 135 -20.67 6.97 8.57
N ASP A 136 -21.97 6.70 8.70
CA ASP A 136 -22.79 5.95 7.74
C ASP A 136 -23.77 6.87 6.99
N LEU A 137 -23.45 8.16 6.84
CA LEU A 137 -24.25 9.12 6.09
C LEU A 137 -24.43 8.68 4.63
N SER A 138 -25.67 8.41 4.22
CA SER A 138 -26.00 8.17 2.82
C SER A 138 -26.31 9.48 2.10
N THR A 139 -25.53 9.81 1.08
CA THR A 139 -25.78 10.95 0.16
C THR A 139 -26.28 10.51 -1.22
N LYS A 140 -26.46 9.20 -1.43
CA LYS A 140 -26.74 8.60 -2.74
C LYS A 140 -28.02 9.12 -3.40
N HIS A 141 -29.01 9.53 -2.61
CA HIS A 141 -30.28 10.05 -3.12
C HIS A 141 -30.27 11.57 -3.39
N VAL A 142 -29.20 12.27 -3.00
CA VAL A 142 -29.05 13.71 -3.24
C VAL A 142 -28.89 13.97 -4.74
N LYS A 143 -29.60 15.00 -5.24
CA LYS A 143 -29.59 15.45 -6.64
C LYS A 143 -28.98 16.84 -6.81
N SER A 144 -29.08 17.71 -5.80
CA SER A 144 -28.53 19.08 -5.81
C SER A 144 -27.73 19.36 -4.54
N MET A 145 -26.57 19.97 -4.70
CA MET A 145 -25.69 20.47 -3.61
C MET A 145 -25.29 21.94 -3.82
N ILE A 146 -26.13 22.71 -4.51
CA ILE A 146 -25.87 24.12 -4.83
C ILE A 146 -25.55 24.90 -3.54
N GLN A 147 -24.44 25.64 -3.51
CA GLN A 147 -24.06 26.52 -2.41
C GLN A 147 -24.02 25.85 -1.03
N MET A 148 -23.89 24.53 -0.96
CA MET A 148 -24.05 23.79 0.30
C MET A 148 -23.14 24.30 1.42
N PHE A 149 -21.90 24.70 1.11
CA PHE A 149 -20.93 25.29 2.05
C PHE A 149 -20.53 26.73 1.68
N PHE A 150 -21.36 27.43 0.89
CA PHE A 150 -21.09 28.79 0.44
C PHE A 150 -20.73 29.72 1.62
N LEU A 151 -19.74 30.58 1.48
CA LEU A 151 -19.31 31.55 2.51
C LEU A 151 -18.93 30.91 3.87
N GLN A 152 -18.32 29.71 3.88
CA GLN A 152 -17.78 29.09 5.09
C GLN A 152 -16.23 29.22 5.16
N PRO A 153 -15.67 30.33 5.67
CA PRO A 153 -14.24 30.62 5.54
C PRO A 153 -13.33 29.68 6.34
N TYR A 154 -13.84 29.01 7.38
CA TYR A 154 -13.02 28.19 8.29
C TYR A 154 -13.14 26.68 8.03
N VAL A 155 -14.15 26.21 7.28
CA VAL A 155 -14.45 24.78 7.16
C VAL A 155 -13.67 24.12 6.03
N ASN A 156 -13.17 22.91 6.30
CA ASN A 156 -12.80 21.93 5.27
C ASN A 156 -13.61 20.64 5.52
N PRO A 157 -14.78 20.48 4.89
CA PRO A 157 -15.69 19.39 5.25
C PRO A 157 -15.17 18.03 4.76
N ASP A 158 -15.25 16.99 5.59
CA ASP A 158 -14.92 15.62 5.17
C ASP A 158 -16.06 15.04 4.30
N VAL A 159 -15.85 15.10 3.00
CA VAL A 159 -16.77 14.59 1.97
C VAL A 159 -16.24 13.34 1.26
N SER A 160 -15.15 12.76 1.77
CA SER A 160 -14.39 11.68 1.11
C SER A 160 -15.20 10.39 0.89
N LYS A 161 -16.27 10.21 1.66
CA LYS A 161 -17.16 9.03 1.64
C LYS A 161 -18.51 9.29 0.97
N TRP A 162 -18.76 10.50 0.48
CA TRP A 162 -20.06 10.82 -0.12
C TRP A 162 -20.21 10.10 -1.47
N ASP A 163 -21.35 9.44 -1.65
CA ASP A 163 -21.81 8.96 -2.95
C ASP A 163 -22.57 10.09 -3.65
N VAL A 164 -21.92 10.70 -4.65
CA VAL A 164 -22.47 11.81 -5.44
C VAL A 164 -22.90 11.38 -6.84
N SER A 165 -23.00 10.07 -7.10
CA SER A 165 -23.29 9.51 -8.44
C SER A 165 -24.66 9.90 -9.03
N ASN A 166 -25.55 10.47 -8.21
CA ASN A 166 -26.86 10.99 -8.60
C ASN A 166 -26.97 12.52 -8.56
N VAL A 167 -25.93 13.22 -8.12
CA VAL A 167 -25.93 14.68 -8.04
C VAL A 167 -25.72 15.25 -9.44
N GLU A 168 -26.64 16.11 -9.87
CA GLU A 168 -26.58 16.78 -11.17
C GLU A 168 -26.00 18.19 -11.05
N ASP A 169 -26.07 18.82 -9.87
CA ASP A 169 -25.74 20.23 -9.67
C ASP A 169 -24.88 20.46 -8.41
N PHE A 170 -23.70 21.05 -8.61
CA PHE A 170 -22.72 21.40 -7.59
C PHE A 170 -22.39 22.90 -7.56
N GLU A 171 -23.24 23.74 -8.16
CA GLU A 171 -22.94 25.17 -8.32
C GLU A 171 -22.53 25.80 -6.99
N GLN A 172 -21.36 26.45 -6.98
CA GLN A 172 -20.86 27.21 -5.85
C GLN A 172 -20.80 26.44 -4.51
N MET A 173 -20.74 25.10 -4.54
CA MET A 173 -20.79 24.27 -3.34
C MET A 173 -19.75 24.66 -2.27
N PHE A 174 -18.53 25.01 -2.69
CA PHE A 174 -17.42 25.47 -1.83
C PHE A 174 -16.98 26.90 -2.19
N ALA A 175 -17.91 27.71 -2.65
CA ALA A 175 -17.62 29.09 -3.01
C ALA A 175 -17.32 29.93 -1.76
N TYR A 176 -16.24 30.72 -1.80
CA TYR A 176 -15.73 31.58 -0.72
C TYR A 176 -15.35 30.83 0.58
N THR A 177 -15.03 29.54 0.49
CA THR A 177 -14.55 28.75 1.63
C THR A 177 -13.02 28.82 1.75
N GLY A 178 -12.52 29.81 2.49
CA GLY A 178 -11.09 30.14 2.59
C GLY A 178 -10.16 28.96 2.92
N SER A 179 -10.57 28.09 3.86
CA SER A 179 -9.79 26.93 4.32
C SER A 179 -10.09 25.61 3.59
N ALA A 180 -11.07 25.56 2.69
CA ALA A 180 -11.51 24.29 2.14
C ALA A 180 -10.52 23.74 1.11
N ASN A 181 -10.18 22.47 1.28
CA ASN A 181 -9.53 21.62 0.28
C ASN A 181 -10.07 20.19 0.45
N PRO A 182 -11.33 19.96 0.08
CA PRO A 182 -12.01 18.70 0.35
C PRO A 182 -11.43 17.56 -0.50
N ASP A 183 -11.37 16.35 0.05
CA ASP A 183 -11.05 15.15 -0.71
C ASP A 183 -12.25 14.70 -1.55
N VAL A 184 -12.17 14.99 -2.85
CA VAL A 184 -13.19 14.65 -3.86
C VAL A 184 -12.69 13.60 -4.86
N SER A 185 -11.58 12.94 -4.56
CA SER A 185 -10.84 12.05 -5.49
C SER A 185 -11.59 10.78 -5.88
N ASN A 186 -12.65 10.43 -5.13
CA ASN A 186 -13.48 9.24 -5.33
C ASN A 186 -14.89 9.56 -5.87
N TRP A 187 -15.20 10.83 -6.14
CA TRP A 187 -16.53 11.22 -6.61
C TRP A 187 -16.78 10.75 -8.05
N ASP A 188 -17.93 10.11 -8.28
CA ASP A 188 -18.46 9.83 -9.62
C ASP A 188 -19.29 11.02 -10.11
N THR A 189 -18.69 11.85 -10.97
CA THR A 189 -19.31 13.06 -11.53
C THR A 189 -19.99 12.81 -12.88
N SER A 190 -20.20 11.56 -13.30
CA SER A 190 -20.74 11.23 -14.63
C SER A 190 -22.13 11.81 -14.94
N LYS A 191 -22.92 12.13 -13.90
CA LYS A 191 -24.22 12.81 -14.01
C LYS A 191 -24.19 14.32 -13.77
N ALA A 192 -23.05 14.87 -13.36
CA ALA A 192 -22.92 16.30 -13.13
C ALA A 192 -23.20 17.06 -14.44
N LYS A 193 -24.05 18.08 -14.36
CA LYS A 193 -24.39 19.01 -15.44
C LYS A 193 -23.72 20.36 -15.22
N SER A 194 -23.74 20.85 -13.97
CA SER A 194 -23.15 22.14 -13.59
C SER A 194 -22.21 21.99 -12.40
N ILE A 195 -21.04 22.63 -12.52
CA ILE A 195 -20.05 22.82 -11.44
C ILE A 195 -19.62 24.29 -11.37
N ASN A 196 -20.48 25.18 -11.86
CA ASN A 196 -20.21 26.61 -11.99
C ASN A 196 -19.77 27.20 -10.64
N GLY A 197 -18.61 27.85 -10.63
CA GLY A 197 -18.09 28.51 -9.45
C GLY A 197 -17.85 27.62 -8.23
N MET A 198 -17.75 26.30 -8.38
CA MET A 198 -17.73 25.36 -7.23
C MET A 198 -16.66 25.71 -6.18
N PHE A 199 -15.48 26.20 -6.58
CA PHE A 199 -14.39 26.65 -5.71
C PHE A 199 -14.01 28.13 -5.92
N ILE A 200 -14.96 28.96 -6.37
CA ILE A 200 -14.73 30.40 -6.53
C ILE A 200 -14.21 31.02 -5.22
N MET A 201 -13.09 31.74 -5.28
CA MET A 201 -12.43 32.41 -4.16
C MET A 201 -12.06 31.49 -2.97
N ALA A 202 -12.02 30.16 -3.18
CA ALA A 202 -11.59 29.20 -2.17
C ALA A 202 -10.05 29.13 -2.14
N LYS A 203 -9.44 30.03 -1.36
CA LYS A 203 -7.98 30.29 -1.39
C LYS A 203 -7.09 29.05 -1.18
N ALA A 204 -7.50 28.13 -0.32
CA ALA A 204 -6.77 26.89 -0.02
C ALA A 204 -7.08 25.72 -0.97
N ALA A 205 -8.07 25.87 -1.87
CA ALA A 205 -8.55 24.76 -2.68
C ALA A 205 -7.50 24.30 -3.69
N ASN A 206 -7.17 23.01 -3.64
CA ASN A 206 -6.43 22.29 -4.67
C ASN A 206 -6.91 20.82 -4.72
N PRO A 207 -8.20 20.58 -5.01
CA PRO A 207 -8.79 19.25 -4.97
C PRO A 207 -8.24 18.34 -6.07
N ASP A 208 -8.12 17.04 -5.78
CA ASP A 208 -7.82 16.04 -6.81
C ASP A 208 -9.09 15.72 -7.61
N VAL A 209 -9.16 16.30 -8.81
CA VAL A 209 -10.26 16.12 -9.79
C VAL A 209 -9.84 15.27 -11.00
N SER A 210 -8.72 14.57 -10.90
CA SER A 210 -8.10 13.84 -12.04
C SER A 210 -8.96 12.71 -12.60
N LYS A 211 -9.89 12.19 -11.79
CA LYS A 211 -10.80 11.07 -12.15
C LYS A 211 -12.22 11.50 -12.50
N TRP A 212 -12.52 12.80 -12.47
CA TRP A 212 -13.86 13.29 -12.76
C TRP A 212 -14.25 13.06 -14.22
N ASN A 213 -15.50 12.66 -14.45
CA ASN A 213 -16.07 12.56 -15.79
C ASN A 213 -16.77 13.87 -16.15
N THR A 214 -16.13 14.68 -16.98
CA THR A 214 -16.63 16.01 -17.35
C THR A 214 -17.35 16.08 -18.69
N SER A 215 -17.51 14.94 -19.38
CA SER A 215 -18.09 14.86 -20.74
C SER A 215 -19.57 15.23 -20.86
N SER A 216 -20.24 15.44 -19.73
CA SER A 216 -21.64 15.87 -19.61
C SER A 216 -21.81 17.32 -19.16
N LEU A 217 -20.71 18.02 -18.77
CA LEU A 217 -20.79 19.36 -18.21
C LEU A 217 -21.18 20.41 -19.24
N THR A 218 -22.16 21.23 -18.91
CA THR A 218 -22.60 22.37 -19.74
C THR A 218 -22.02 23.70 -19.24
N LEU A 219 -21.87 23.89 -17.92
CA LEU A 219 -21.47 25.18 -17.31
C LEU A 219 -20.36 25.06 -16.23
N PRO A 220 -19.09 24.83 -16.60
CA PRO A 220 -17.96 24.83 -15.65
C PRO A 220 -17.29 26.21 -15.44
N GLN A 221 -17.91 27.31 -15.87
CA GLN A 221 -17.37 28.67 -15.70
C GLN A 221 -17.06 29.01 -14.22
N TYR A 222 -16.11 29.91 -13.99
CA TYR A 222 -15.66 30.36 -12.66
C TYR A 222 -15.18 29.27 -11.66
N MET A 223 -15.08 28.00 -12.04
CA MET A 223 -14.88 26.89 -11.09
C MET A 223 -13.74 27.12 -10.09
N PHE A 224 -12.59 27.64 -10.54
CA PHE A 224 -11.43 27.96 -9.71
C PHE A 224 -11.07 29.46 -9.76
N TYR A 225 -12.03 30.33 -10.08
CA TYR A 225 -11.80 31.78 -10.14
C TYR A 225 -11.33 32.30 -8.78
N GLY A 226 -10.12 32.86 -8.70
CA GLY A 226 -9.55 33.38 -7.45
C GLY A 226 -9.19 32.32 -6.40
N ALA A 227 -9.09 31.05 -6.80
CA ALA A 227 -8.57 29.98 -5.94
C ALA A 227 -7.04 29.99 -5.96
N ASP A 228 -6.43 30.81 -5.10
CA ASP A 228 -4.99 31.10 -5.09
C ASP A 228 -4.08 29.85 -5.10
N SER A 229 -4.49 28.75 -4.46
CA SER A 229 -3.72 27.49 -4.36
C SER A 229 -4.03 26.48 -5.47
N ALA A 230 -5.03 26.73 -6.30
CA ALA A 230 -5.52 25.74 -7.26
C ALA A 230 -4.50 25.48 -8.37
N ASN A 231 -4.02 24.24 -8.44
CA ASN A 231 -3.26 23.66 -9.54
C ASN A 231 -3.73 22.21 -9.79
N PRO A 232 -5.03 22.02 -10.10
CA PRO A 232 -5.60 20.69 -10.32
C PRO A 232 -5.09 20.06 -11.63
N ASP A 233 -5.02 18.72 -11.68
CA ASP A 233 -4.80 17.99 -12.93
C ASP A 233 -6.10 17.92 -13.73
N LEU A 234 -6.15 18.68 -14.84
CA LEU A 234 -7.30 18.76 -15.75
C LEU A 234 -7.08 18.00 -17.07
N SER A 235 -6.00 17.22 -17.18
CA SER A 235 -5.56 16.63 -18.45
C SER A 235 -6.54 15.64 -19.08
N HIS A 236 -7.46 15.09 -18.29
CA HIS A 236 -8.49 14.14 -18.74
C HIS A 236 -9.85 14.77 -18.99
N TRP A 237 -10.00 16.08 -18.78
CA TRP A 237 -11.29 16.74 -18.87
C TRP A 237 -11.76 16.88 -20.32
N ASP A 238 -13.00 16.48 -20.59
CA ASP A 238 -13.65 16.63 -21.90
C ASP A 238 -14.78 17.65 -21.82
N LEU A 239 -14.48 18.90 -22.21
CA LEU A 239 -15.42 20.02 -22.13
C LEU A 239 -16.07 20.33 -23.49
N ARG A 240 -15.97 19.45 -24.49
CA ARG A 240 -16.51 19.72 -25.84
C ARG A 240 -18.00 20.08 -25.89
N LYS A 241 -18.77 19.71 -24.86
CA LYS A 241 -20.20 20.03 -24.74
C LYS A 241 -20.49 21.27 -23.88
N SER A 242 -19.48 21.89 -23.28
CA SER A 242 -19.67 23.04 -22.41
C SER A 242 -19.98 24.30 -23.21
N GLU A 243 -21.00 25.04 -22.78
CA GLU A 243 -21.45 26.29 -23.39
C GLU A 243 -20.58 27.47 -22.96
N SER A 244 -19.97 27.41 -21.77
CA SER A 244 -19.10 28.45 -21.23
C SER A 244 -18.06 27.85 -20.29
N ILE A 245 -16.79 28.16 -20.55
CA ILE A 245 -15.65 27.90 -19.65
C ILE A 245 -15.04 29.22 -19.16
N ALA A 246 -15.77 30.33 -19.30
CA ALA A 246 -15.29 31.67 -18.99
C ALA A 246 -14.79 31.77 -17.54
N TYR A 247 -13.67 32.48 -17.34
CA TYR A 247 -13.04 32.71 -16.03
C TYR A 247 -12.68 31.47 -15.22
N MET A 248 -12.80 30.25 -15.76
CA MET A 248 -12.71 29.00 -14.98
C MET A 248 -11.42 28.90 -14.15
N LEU A 249 -10.30 29.39 -14.68
CA LEU A 249 -8.96 29.31 -14.07
C LEU A 249 -8.36 30.68 -13.79
N SER A 250 -9.12 31.77 -13.94
CA SER A 250 -8.59 33.11 -13.72
C SER A 250 -8.20 33.30 -12.26
N MET A 251 -7.05 33.95 -12.03
CA MET A 251 -6.48 34.17 -10.70
C MET A 251 -6.11 32.87 -9.95
N SER A 252 -5.90 31.75 -10.66
CA SER A 252 -5.46 30.49 -10.07
C SER A 252 -3.93 30.28 -10.15
N SER A 253 -3.44 29.18 -9.58
CA SER A 253 -2.04 28.76 -9.60
C SER A 253 -1.74 27.67 -10.65
N VAL A 254 -2.65 27.41 -11.60
CA VAL A 254 -2.47 26.36 -12.61
C VAL A 254 -1.18 26.59 -13.41
N ARG A 255 -0.40 25.52 -13.60
CA ARG A 255 0.90 25.57 -14.30
C ARG A 255 0.83 25.05 -15.73
N GLU A 256 0.08 23.98 -15.94
CA GLU A 256 -0.02 23.28 -17.21
C GLU A 256 -1.47 22.99 -17.52
N LEU A 257 -1.85 23.10 -18.79
CA LEU A 257 -3.24 22.93 -19.20
C LEU A 257 -3.34 22.25 -20.56
N ASP A 258 -4.11 21.17 -20.63
CA ASP A 258 -4.46 20.50 -21.89
C ASP A 258 -5.90 20.85 -22.28
N CYS A 259 -6.05 21.73 -23.28
CA CYS A 259 -7.33 22.21 -23.77
C CYS A 259 -7.76 21.53 -25.09
N ARG A 260 -7.14 20.42 -25.49
CA ARG A 260 -7.41 19.79 -26.81
C ARG A 260 -8.84 19.29 -26.95
N THR A 261 -9.48 18.98 -25.84
CA THR A 261 -10.86 18.52 -25.70
C THR A 261 -11.78 19.65 -25.21
N TRP A 262 -11.40 20.91 -25.36
CA TRP A 262 -12.16 22.06 -24.85
C TRP A 262 -12.84 22.82 -26.00
N PRO A 263 -13.94 23.54 -25.74
CA PRO A 263 -14.72 24.23 -26.76
C PRO A 263 -14.09 25.60 -27.07
N LEU A 264 -12.87 25.60 -27.61
CA LEU A 264 -12.10 26.84 -27.84
C LEU A 264 -12.60 27.70 -29.02
N ASN A 265 -13.49 27.18 -29.85
CA ASN A 265 -14.05 27.92 -30.98
C ASN A 265 -15.19 28.85 -30.49
N LEU A 266 -15.07 30.17 -30.73
CA LEU A 266 -16.02 31.20 -30.32
C LEU A 266 -17.45 30.98 -30.83
N ASP A 267 -17.63 30.23 -31.93
CA ASP A 267 -18.97 29.87 -32.44
C ASP A 267 -19.72 28.89 -31.52
N ARG A 268 -19.06 28.35 -30.49
CA ARG A 268 -19.51 27.15 -29.74
C ARG A 268 -19.44 27.27 -28.23
N GLY A 269 -18.64 28.18 -27.68
CA GLY A 269 -18.59 28.38 -26.24
C GLY A 269 -17.93 29.70 -25.82
N ASN A 270 -18.38 30.25 -24.70
CA ASN A 270 -17.76 31.43 -24.10
C ASN A 270 -16.46 31.05 -23.37
N ILE A 271 -15.33 31.54 -23.87
CA ILE A 271 -13.99 31.30 -23.29
C ILE A 271 -13.37 32.55 -22.65
N SER A 272 -14.15 33.62 -22.47
CA SER A 272 -13.64 34.91 -21.99
C SER A 272 -12.87 34.77 -20.69
N ASN A 273 -11.68 35.38 -20.64
CA ASN A 273 -10.84 35.45 -19.43
C ASN A 273 -10.51 34.10 -18.79
N LEU A 274 -10.50 33.01 -19.55
CA LEU A 274 -10.32 31.64 -19.04
C LEU A 274 -9.18 31.52 -18.01
N PHE A 275 -8.05 32.16 -18.27
CA PHE A 275 -6.86 32.16 -17.41
C PHE A 275 -6.30 33.58 -17.19
N SER A 276 -7.14 34.61 -17.14
CA SER A 276 -6.70 35.99 -16.79
C SER A 276 -6.07 36.02 -15.39
N TYR A 277 -4.97 36.75 -15.20
CA TYR A 277 -4.20 36.83 -13.95
C TYR A 277 -3.73 35.48 -13.40
N THR A 278 -3.26 34.58 -14.26
CA THR A 278 -2.75 33.25 -13.85
C THR A 278 -1.22 33.23 -13.95
N PRO A 279 -0.49 33.85 -13.00
CA PRO A 279 0.94 34.15 -13.16
C PRO A 279 1.85 32.91 -13.19
N LYS A 280 1.33 31.75 -12.77
CA LYS A 280 2.06 30.48 -12.77
C LYS A 280 1.82 29.63 -14.02
N LEU A 281 0.91 30.04 -14.91
CA LEU A 281 0.63 29.30 -16.14
C LEU A 281 1.83 29.36 -17.07
N GLN A 282 2.33 28.18 -17.44
CA GLN A 282 3.53 28.01 -18.27
C GLN A 282 3.18 27.33 -19.59
N TYR A 283 2.26 26.35 -19.58
CA TYR A 283 2.00 25.50 -20.74
C TYR A 283 0.51 25.39 -21.05
N VAL A 284 0.17 25.58 -22.33
CA VAL A 284 -1.17 25.32 -22.86
C VAL A 284 -1.05 24.45 -24.11
N TYR A 285 -1.72 23.29 -24.11
CA TYR A 285 -1.81 22.39 -25.25
C TYR A 285 -3.14 22.56 -25.97
N LEU A 286 -3.08 22.62 -27.29
CA LEU A 286 -4.18 23.11 -28.12
C LEU A 286 -4.56 22.11 -29.21
N PRO A 287 -5.84 22.07 -29.62
CA PRO A 287 -6.26 21.19 -30.71
C PRO A 287 -5.63 21.62 -32.04
N ALA A 288 -5.32 20.64 -32.90
CA ALA A 288 -4.57 20.84 -34.14
C ALA A 288 -5.17 21.92 -35.08
N ASN A 289 -6.50 22.06 -35.09
CA ASN A 289 -7.22 22.86 -36.08
C ASN A 289 -7.69 24.23 -35.55
N HIS A 290 -7.27 24.65 -34.35
CA HIS A 290 -7.67 25.96 -33.81
C HIS A 290 -6.75 27.07 -34.31
N ASN A 291 -7.35 28.18 -34.74
CA ASN A 291 -6.66 29.34 -35.26
C ASN A 291 -6.91 30.50 -34.30
N PHE A 292 -5.88 30.96 -33.57
CA PHE A 292 -6.06 32.01 -32.56
C PHE A 292 -6.25 33.37 -33.23
N GLY A 293 -7.38 34.02 -32.93
CA GLY A 293 -7.52 35.45 -33.07
C GLY A 293 -6.79 36.23 -31.96
N PRO A 294 -6.39 37.48 -32.20
CA PRO A 294 -5.68 38.32 -31.23
C PRO A 294 -6.44 38.59 -29.92
N ASP A 295 -7.78 38.45 -29.91
CA ASP A 295 -8.63 38.89 -28.80
C ASP A 295 -9.28 37.73 -28.00
N GLU A 296 -8.94 36.46 -28.31
CA GLU A 296 -9.71 35.29 -27.86
C GLU A 296 -9.62 34.95 -26.35
N PHE A 297 -8.56 35.36 -25.65
CA PHE A 297 -8.39 35.09 -24.21
C PHE A 297 -8.43 36.34 -23.33
N LEU A 298 -8.73 37.51 -23.90
CA LEU A 298 -8.54 38.80 -23.24
C LEU A 298 -9.76 39.29 -22.45
N SER A 299 -9.52 40.30 -21.62
CA SER A 299 -10.54 41.20 -21.08
C SER A 299 -10.82 42.32 -22.07
N ALA A 300 -12.04 42.89 -22.04
CA ALA A 300 -12.38 44.07 -22.85
C ALA A 300 -11.66 45.33 -22.35
N ASP A 301 -11.44 45.45 -21.04
CA ASP A 301 -10.61 46.47 -20.43
C ASP A 301 -9.11 46.14 -20.58
N PRO A 302 -8.23 47.13 -20.85
CA PRO A 302 -6.79 46.96 -21.08
C PRO A 302 -5.99 46.77 -19.77
N ILE A 303 -6.45 45.89 -18.89
CA ILE A 303 -5.82 45.67 -17.58
C ILE A 303 -4.76 44.55 -17.71
N GLU A 304 -3.57 44.81 -17.17
CA GLU A 304 -2.34 44.02 -17.34
C GLU A 304 -2.48 42.53 -16.94
N ASN A 305 -2.69 41.64 -17.92
CA ASN A 305 -2.56 40.18 -17.72
C ASN A 305 -1.08 39.77 -17.70
N ALA A 306 -0.45 39.75 -16.52
CA ALA A 306 0.95 39.32 -16.38
C ALA A 306 1.09 37.78 -16.48
N MET A 307 1.24 37.26 -17.70
CA MET A 307 1.68 35.88 -17.94
C MET A 307 3.20 35.74 -17.74
N SER A 308 3.67 34.54 -17.43
CA SER A 308 5.12 34.27 -17.28
C SER A 308 5.87 34.56 -18.59
N GLU A 309 7.10 35.08 -18.50
CA GLU A 309 8.03 35.24 -19.65
C GLU A 309 8.26 33.93 -20.43
N ASP A 310 7.97 32.79 -19.79
CA ASP A 310 8.26 31.45 -20.27
C ASP A 310 7.02 30.73 -20.83
N PHE A 311 5.91 31.44 -21.03
CA PHE A 311 4.68 30.88 -21.58
C PHE A 311 4.91 30.27 -22.96
N LYS A 312 4.53 28.99 -23.13
CA LYS A 312 4.63 28.25 -24.40
C LYS A 312 3.31 27.57 -24.75
N MET A 313 3.02 27.51 -26.05
CA MET A 313 1.85 26.81 -26.58
C MET A 313 2.27 25.79 -27.64
N GLN A 314 1.79 24.55 -27.53
CA GLN A 314 1.99 23.49 -28.53
C GLN A 314 0.64 23.05 -29.11
N ARG A 315 0.56 22.98 -30.45
CA ARG A 315 -0.58 22.42 -31.16
C ARG A 315 -0.42 20.91 -31.29
N ASP A 316 -1.52 20.18 -31.13
CA ASP A 316 -1.52 18.72 -31.26
C ASP A 316 -1.03 18.28 -32.64
N GLY A 317 -0.09 17.33 -32.67
CA GLY A 317 0.48 16.80 -33.91
C GLY A 317 1.55 17.68 -34.57
N GLU A 318 1.85 18.85 -34.01
CA GLU A 318 2.94 19.73 -34.46
C GLU A 318 4.22 19.51 -33.61
N PRO A 319 5.42 19.48 -34.25
CA PRO A 319 6.69 19.37 -33.55
C PRO A 319 6.92 20.49 -32.53
N SER A 320 7.72 20.23 -31.49
CA SER A 320 8.12 21.21 -30.49
C SER A 320 8.75 22.49 -31.08
N GLY A 321 9.40 22.41 -32.25
CA GLY A 321 9.92 23.57 -32.98
C GLY A 321 8.86 24.49 -33.61
N ALA A 322 7.60 24.07 -33.69
CA ALA A 322 6.47 24.86 -34.21
C ALA A 322 5.70 25.61 -33.10
N VAL A 323 6.23 25.59 -31.87
CA VAL A 323 5.70 26.34 -30.72
C VAL A 323 5.62 27.81 -31.09
N ILE A 324 4.42 28.38 -30.96
CA ILE A 324 4.23 29.82 -31.07
C ILE A 324 4.83 30.40 -29.80
N GLU A 325 6.05 30.92 -29.90
CA GLU A 325 6.56 31.82 -28.88
C GLU A 325 5.75 33.11 -28.96
N GLY A 326 5.07 33.50 -27.88
CA GLY A 326 4.47 34.82 -27.78
C GLY A 326 5.57 35.86 -27.86
N SER A 327 5.89 36.35 -29.06
CA SER A 327 6.88 37.39 -29.23
C SER A 327 6.34 38.68 -28.62
N HIS A 328 7.12 39.29 -27.75
CA HIS A 328 6.94 40.67 -27.32
C HIS A 328 6.68 41.54 -28.56
N ASN A 329 5.64 42.40 -28.51
CA ASN A 329 5.28 43.45 -29.47
C ASN A 329 4.08 43.23 -30.41
N SER A 330 3.03 42.52 -29.97
CA SER A 330 1.66 42.86 -30.41
C SER A 330 0.64 42.96 -29.27
N PHE A 331 1.01 42.59 -28.04
CA PHE A 331 0.20 42.79 -26.84
C PHE A 331 1.04 43.47 -25.77
N LEU A 332 0.61 44.65 -25.31
CA LEU A 332 1.31 45.44 -24.30
C LEU A 332 1.22 44.75 -22.93
N PHE A 333 2.32 44.14 -22.48
CA PHE A 333 2.54 43.72 -21.09
C PHE A 333 3.84 44.35 -20.57
N LYS A 334 3.79 45.07 -19.44
CA LYS A 334 4.95 45.76 -18.84
C LYS A 334 5.64 44.90 -17.76
N PRO A 335 6.93 45.15 -17.48
CA PRO A 335 7.84 44.15 -16.91
C PRO A 335 7.94 44.16 -15.38
N THR A 336 8.03 42.98 -14.77
CA THR A 336 8.50 42.76 -13.39
C THR A 336 9.30 41.45 -13.31
N GLY A 337 10.29 41.31 -12.43
CA GLY A 337 10.63 40.00 -11.85
C GLY A 337 11.41 38.96 -12.67
N LEU A 338 12.34 39.37 -13.55
CA LEU A 338 13.41 38.51 -14.11
C LEU A 338 14.07 37.59 -13.04
N PRO A 339 14.61 36.39 -13.36
CA PRO A 339 15.07 35.98 -14.71
C PRO A 339 14.81 34.50 -15.15
N THR A 340 14.50 34.29 -16.44
CA THR A 340 14.96 33.15 -17.30
C THR A 340 14.21 31.81 -17.28
N VAL A 341 13.40 31.62 -18.34
CA VAL A 341 13.30 30.62 -19.46
C VAL A 341 13.14 29.11 -19.24
N TYR A 342 12.12 28.56 -19.94
CA TYR A 342 11.91 27.16 -20.42
C TYR A 342 11.60 26.11 -19.34
N PHE A 343 11.22 24.84 -19.58
CA PHE A 343 10.65 24.07 -20.72
C PHE A 343 9.60 23.11 -20.08
N VAL A 344 8.66 22.61 -20.88
CA VAL A 344 7.95 21.32 -20.70
C VAL A 344 8.91 20.18 -20.30
N PRO A 345 8.46 18.97 -19.82
CA PRO A 345 9.32 17.79 -19.90
C PRO A 345 9.62 17.37 -21.35
N GLN A 346 10.48 18.17 -21.99
CA GLN A 346 11.15 17.93 -23.25
C GLN A 346 12.52 17.29 -23.01
N ASN A 347 12.99 17.27 -21.75
CA ASN A 347 14.27 16.71 -21.37
C ASN A 347 14.12 15.35 -20.68
N ILE A 348 14.90 14.38 -21.12
CA ILE A 348 15.13 13.12 -20.41
C ILE A 348 16.63 12.96 -20.23
N VAL A 349 17.06 12.91 -18.97
CA VAL A 349 18.48 12.72 -18.61
C VAL A 349 18.65 11.33 -18.04
N THR A 350 19.66 10.63 -18.52
CA THR A 350 20.01 9.30 -18.04
C THR A 350 21.36 9.32 -17.36
N LYS A 351 21.52 8.48 -16.34
CA LYS A 351 22.82 8.23 -15.71
C LYS A 351 22.97 6.75 -15.43
N SER A 352 24.07 6.16 -15.88
CA SER A 352 24.43 4.79 -15.52
C SER A 352 25.23 4.76 -14.23
N THR A 353 24.86 3.88 -13.30
CA THR A 353 25.62 3.59 -12.09
C THR A 353 26.00 2.12 -12.02
N TRP A 354 27.19 1.86 -11.49
CA TRP A 354 27.81 0.53 -11.53
C TRP A 354 28.05 0.01 -10.12
N LYS A 355 27.47 -1.15 -9.80
CA LYS A 355 27.71 -1.89 -8.55
C LYS A 355 28.65 -3.06 -8.84
N ASP A 356 29.93 -2.75 -9.09
CA ASP A 356 30.95 -3.69 -9.57
C ASP A 356 32.32 -3.52 -8.90
N SER A 357 32.37 -2.85 -7.74
CA SER A 357 33.62 -2.53 -7.04
C SER A 357 34.62 -1.70 -7.85
N ASN A 358 34.12 -0.74 -8.64
CA ASN A 358 34.92 0.14 -9.52
C ASN A 358 35.67 -0.64 -10.61
N ASP A 359 34.99 -1.58 -11.25
CA ASP A 359 35.52 -2.35 -12.39
C ASP A 359 36.87 -3.03 -12.12
N LYS A 360 37.13 -3.45 -10.88
CA LYS A 360 38.37 -4.17 -10.52
C LYS A 360 38.55 -5.48 -11.31
N ASN A 361 37.47 -6.02 -11.85
CA ASN A 361 37.47 -7.23 -12.66
C ASN A 361 37.70 -6.96 -14.17
N GLY A 362 37.64 -5.70 -14.62
CA GLY A 362 37.79 -5.30 -16.02
C GLY A 362 36.68 -5.81 -16.94
N VAL A 363 35.52 -6.16 -16.40
CA VAL A 363 34.38 -6.73 -17.16
C VAL A 363 33.44 -5.64 -17.65
N ARG A 364 33.49 -4.44 -17.07
CA ARG A 364 32.61 -3.34 -17.48
C ARG A 364 32.83 -3.03 -18.97
N PRO A 365 31.75 -2.93 -19.78
CA PRO A 365 31.88 -2.55 -21.18
C PRO A 365 32.48 -1.14 -21.31
N LYS A 366 33.13 -0.86 -22.44
CA LYS A 366 33.70 0.48 -22.72
C LYS A 366 32.65 1.51 -23.11
N GLU A 367 31.57 1.06 -23.73
CA GLU A 367 30.43 1.88 -24.14
C GLU A 367 29.12 1.11 -23.97
N LEU A 368 28.02 1.82 -23.71
CA LEU A 368 26.65 1.32 -23.77
C LEU A 368 25.89 2.05 -24.86
N LYS A 369 24.90 1.38 -25.44
CA LYS A 369 24.03 1.94 -26.48
C LYS A 369 22.61 2.10 -25.91
N LEU A 370 22.18 3.34 -25.75
CA LEU A 370 20.84 3.68 -25.28
C LEU A 370 19.95 4.07 -26.45
N THR A 371 18.77 3.47 -26.54
CA THR A 371 17.75 3.84 -27.52
C THR A 371 16.56 4.46 -26.81
N LEU A 372 16.22 5.71 -27.14
CA LEU A 372 14.98 6.32 -26.70
C LEU A 372 13.82 5.79 -27.55
N LEU A 373 12.78 5.30 -26.87
CA LEU A 373 11.54 4.82 -27.47
C LEU A 373 10.40 5.77 -27.12
N ALA A 374 9.46 5.95 -28.06
CA ALA A 374 8.19 6.64 -27.84
C ALA A 374 7.07 5.60 -27.87
N ASN A 375 6.20 5.59 -26.85
CA ASN A 375 5.11 4.62 -26.72
C ASN A 375 5.59 3.16 -26.87
N LYS A 376 6.76 2.85 -26.27
CA LYS A 376 7.45 1.55 -26.32
C LYS A 376 7.89 1.10 -27.73
N ALA A 377 7.89 1.99 -28.72
CA ALA A 377 8.31 1.72 -30.09
C ALA A 377 9.40 2.71 -30.55
N LYS A 378 10.05 2.40 -31.68
CA LYS A 378 11.00 3.33 -32.30
C LYS A 378 10.26 4.62 -32.72
N ILE A 379 10.87 5.77 -32.43
CA ILE A 379 10.32 7.08 -32.76
C ILE A 379 10.08 7.18 -34.28
N SER A 380 8.84 7.47 -34.67
CA SER A 380 8.37 7.53 -36.06
C SER A 380 7.16 8.46 -36.19
N GLY A 381 6.70 8.73 -37.42
CA GLY A 381 5.59 9.64 -37.69
C GLY A 381 5.97 11.11 -37.50
N ASN A 382 5.04 11.90 -36.97
CA ASN A 382 5.20 13.35 -36.73
C ASN A 382 5.92 13.68 -35.41
N ILE A 383 6.43 12.68 -34.70
CA ILE A 383 7.20 12.91 -33.47
C ILE A 383 8.61 13.36 -33.84
N GLU A 384 9.04 14.50 -33.32
CA GLU A 384 10.38 15.03 -33.51
C GLU A 384 11.41 14.07 -32.91
N LYS A 385 12.40 13.70 -33.74
CA LYS A 385 13.48 12.81 -33.29
C LYS A 385 14.53 13.62 -32.56
N PRO A 386 15.06 13.12 -31.43
CA PRO A 386 16.20 13.76 -30.79
C PRO A 386 17.41 13.77 -31.74
N LYS A 387 18.33 14.71 -31.51
CA LYS A 387 19.54 14.91 -32.33
C LYS A 387 20.34 13.63 -32.58
N GLU A 388 20.41 12.75 -31.58
CA GLU A 388 21.05 11.45 -31.68
C GLU A 388 20.17 10.39 -30.99
N ASN A 389 19.90 9.28 -31.69
CA ASN A 389 19.22 8.10 -31.15
C ASN A 389 19.44 6.92 -32.11
N PRO A 390 20.13 5.84 -31.70
CA PRO A 390 20.62 5.55 -30.35
C PRO A 390 21.84 6.38 -29.95
N VAL A 391 21.93 6.73 -28.66
CA VAL A 391 23.05 7.47 -28.07
C VAL A 391 24.05 6.50 -27.46
N LYS A 392 25.35 6.75 -27.68
CA LYS A 392 26.43 6.02 -27.00
C LYS A 392 26.83 6.71 -25.69
N ILE A 393 26.89 5.96 -24.61
CA ILE A 393 27.39 6.44 -23.31
C ILE A 393 28.62 5.66 -22.86
N ASN A 394 29.58 6.35 -22.26
CA ASN A 394 30.89 5.81 -21.87
C ASN A 394 31.50 6.66 -20.74
N LEU A 395 32.75 6.38 -20.37
CA LEU A 395 33.44 7.14 -19.33
C LEU A 395 33.62 8.63 -19.68
N GLU A 396 33.84 8.96 -20.95
CA GLU A 396 34.12 10.33 -21.41
C GLU A 396 32.90 11.24 -21.23
N ASN A 397 31.68 10.71 -21.41
CA ASN A 397 30.43 11.44 -21.14
C ASN A 397 29.81 11.09 -19.78
N ASN A 398 30.64 10.63 -18.82
CA ASN A 398 30.23 10.31 -17.46
C ASN A 398 29.06 9.30 -17.38
N TRP A 399 28.92 8.43 -18.38
CA TRP A 399 27.82 7.49 -18.52
C TRP A 399 26.44 8.15 -18.54
N THR A 400 26.33 9.32 -19.18
CA THR A 400 25.08 10.09 -19.28
C THR A 400 24.65 10.31 -20.72
N ALA A 401 23.33 10.27 -20.95
CA ALA A 401 22.72 10.72 -22.19
C ALA A 401 21.61 11.73 -21.87
N ASN A 402 21.54 12.79 -22.67
CA ASN A 402 20.58 13.87 -22.55
C ASN A 402 19.76 13.93 -23.84
N TYR A 403 18.47 13.68 -23.72
CA TYR A 403 17.49 13.90 -24.79
C TYR A 403 16.80 15.22 -24.49
N THR A 404 16.72 16.13 -25.46
CA THR A 404 16.16 17.48 -25.31
C THR A 404 15.20 17.77 -26.46
N GLY A 405 14.22 18.65 -26.26
CA GLY A 405 13.27 19.03 -27.32
C GLY A 405 12.30 17.90 -27.70
N LEU A 406 11.92 17.05 -26.74
CA LEU A 406 10.95 15.98 -26.96
C LEU A 406 9.52 16.53 -26.97
N ASP A 407 8.68 16.03 -27.90
CA ASP A 407 7.24 16.32 -27.93
C ASP A 407 6.54 15.69 -26.70
N ILE A 408 5.54 16.34 -26.07
CA ILE A 408 4.68 15.59 -25.12
C ILE A 408 3.61 14.80 -25.85
N PHE A 409 3.02 15.37 -26.91
CA PHE A 409 1.80 14.82 -27.51
C PHE A 409 1.99 14.48 -28.98
N SER A 410 1.34 13.40 -29.42
CA SER A 410 1.22 13.05 -30.83
C SER A 410 -0.14 12.40 -31.07
N ASN A 411 -0.86 12.89 -32.10
CA ASN A 411 -2.18 12.40 -32.50
C ASN A 411 -3.18 12.31 -31.32
N GLY A 412 -3.30 13.38 -30.53
CA GLY A 412 -4.24 13.45 -29.42
C GLY A 412 -3.80 12.73 -28.15
N SER A 413 -2.69 11.98 -28.16
CA SER A 413 -2.25 11.15 -27.02
C SER A 413 -0.91 11.59 -26.46
N LYS A 414 -0.75 11.51 -25.13
CA LYS A 414 0.53 11.75 -24.44
C LYS A 414 1.53 10.67 -24.84
N ILE A 415 2.77 11.07 -25.11
CA ILE A 415 3.87 10.19 -25.49
C ILE A 415 4.52 9.64 -24.22
N ASP A 416 4.57 8.31 -24.10
CA ASP A 416 5.31 7.61 -23.05
C ASP A 416 6.74 7.29 -23.51
N TYR A 417 7.70 8.10 -23.08
CA TYR A 417 9.11 7.86 -23.38
C TYR A 417 9.75 6.85 -22.44
N SER A 418 10.52 5.92 -23.02
CA SER A 418 11.26 4.88 -22.30
C SER A 418 12.65 4.66 -22.88
N ILE A 419 13.56 4.12 -22.06
CA ILE A 419 14.93 3.80 -22.46
C ILE A 419 15.04 2.31 -22.69
N LEU A 420 15.55 1.93 -23.85
CA LEU A 420 16.00 0.58 -24.16
C LEU A 420 17.52 0.52 -24.09
N LEU A 421 18.04 -0.43 -23.31
CA LEU A 421 19.45 -0.75 -23.20
C LEU A 421 19.65 -2.18 -23.67
N ASP A 422 20.63 -2.41 -24.55
CA ASP A 422 21.02 -3.75 -24.98
C ASP A 422 21.54 -4.56 -23.77
N PRO A 423 21.21 -5.86 -23.63
CA PRO A 423 21.67 -6.69 -22.53
C PRO A 423 23.20 -6.62 -22.36
N ILE A 424 23.65 -6.49 -21.12
CA ILE A 424 25.07 -6.43 -20.78
C ILE A 424 25.47 -7.76 -20.15
N ASP A 425 26.45 -8.43 -20.74
CA ASP A 425 27.00 -9.68 -20.19
C ASP A 425 27.44 -9.48 -18.74
N ASP A 426 27.05 -10.42 -17.87
CA ASP A 426 27.38 -10.44 -16.44
C ASP A 426 26.80 -9.32 -15.57
N TYR A 427 25.93 -8.46 -16.13
CA TYR A 427 25.23 -7.41 -15.38
C TYR A 427 23.71 -7.60 -15.40
N VAL A 428 23.10 -7.34 -14.25
CA VAL A 428 21.65 -7.15 -14.14
C VAL A 428 21.37 -5.65 -14.13
N THR A 429 20.53 -5.19 -15.06
CA THR A 429 20.13 -3.79 -15.16
C THR A 429 18.79 -3.51 -14.48
N GLU A 430 18.73 -2.40 -13.76
CA GLU A 430 17.49 -1.84 -13.21
C GLU A 430 17.34 -0.38 -13.63
N PHE A 431 16.11 0.04 -13.93
CA PHE A 431 15.79 1.43 -14.23
C PHE A 431 15.05 2.05 -13.05
N LYS A 432 15.49 3.22 -12.59
CA LYS A 432 14.81 3.99 -11.54
C LYS A 432 14.64 5.43 -11.96
N ASN A 433 13.47 6.01 -11.67
CA ASN A 433 13.35 7.45 -11.78
C ASN A 433 14.16 8.09 -10.65
N TYR A 434 14.89 9.16 -10.96
CA TYR A 434 15.57 9.98 -9.96
C TYR A 434 15.36 11.45 -10.29
N VAL A 435 15.68 12.31 -9.33
CA VAL A 435 15.62 13.75 -9.55
C VAL A 435 17.02 14.24 -9.94
N PRO A 436 17.23 14.73 -11.17
CA PRO A 436 18.53 15.23 -11.61
C PRO A 436 19.04 16.37 -10.73
N ASP A 437 20.36 16.41 -10.53
CA ASP A 437 21.04 17.54 -9.89
C ASP A 437 21.16 18.69 -10.89
N LEU A 438 20.04 19.37 -11.08
CA LEU A 438 19.88 20.52 -11.95
C LEU A 438 19.24 21.65 -11.13
N PRO A 439 19.39 22.93 -11.55
CA PRO A 439 18.63 24.03 -10.98
C PRO A 439 17.13 23.70 -10.96
N GLU A 440 16.40 24.17 -9.95
CA GLU A 440 14.97 23.86 -9.76
C GLU A 440 14.15 24.05 -11.04
N LYS A 441 14.43 25.15 -11.77
CA LYS A 441 13.81 25.44 -13.06
C LYS A 441 14.04 24.33 -14.09
N GLU A 442 15.26 23.79 -14.20
CA GLU A 442 15.62 22.68 -15.11
C GLU A 442 15.07 21.32 -14.66
N ARG A 443 14.85 21.12 -13.35
CA ARG A 443 14.28 19.87 -12.81
C ARG A 443 12.82 19.68 -13.17
N LEU A 444 12.02 20.75 -13.22
CA LEU A 444 10.62 20.70 -13.66
C LEU A 444 10.50 20.25 -15.12
N LYS A 445 11.52 20.55 -15.93
CA LYS A 445 11.67 20.22 -17.36
C LYS A 445 12.19 18.82 -17.66
N THR A 446 12.62 18.06 -16.64
CA THR A 446 13.55 16.95 -16.87
C THR A 446 13.18 15.72 -16.06
N ARG A 447 12.92 14.61 -16.76
CA ARG A 447 12.83 13.28 -16.13
C ARG A 447 14.21 12.65 -16.03
N GLY A 448 14.66 12.35 -14.81
CA GLY A 448 15.87 11.59 -14.56
C GLY A 448 15.61 10.08 -14.57
N ILE A 449 16.40 9.31 -15.32
CA ILE A 449 16.40 7.84 -15.31
C ILE A 449 17.79 7.32 -14.94
N GLU A 450 17.89 6.69 -13.78
CA GLU A 450 19.10 6.00 -13.32
C GLU A 450 19.07 4.56 -13.83
N ILE A 451 20.17 4.15 -14.48
CA ILE A 451 20.40 2.80 -15.01
C ILE A 451 21.41 2.13 -14.09
N ILE A 452 20.93 1.27 -13.19
CA ILE A 452 21.76 0.61 -12.18
C ILE A 452 22.20 -0.74 -12.72
N ASN A 453 23.49 -0.87 -13.03
CA ASN A 453 24.09 -2.12 -13.50
C ASN A 453 24.79 -2.81 -12.34
N THR A 454 24.29 -3.98 -11.96
CA THR A 454 24.84 -4.77 -10.86
C THR A 454 25.60 -5.95 -11.41
N TYR A 455 26.91 -6.00 -11.13
CA TYR A 455 27.74 -7.12 -11.52
C TYR A 455 27.35 -8.36 -10.72
N MET A 456 27.28 -9.49 -11.40
CA MET A 456 26.95 -10.76 -10.79
C MET A 456 27.90 -11.83 -11.31
N GLU A 457 28.29 -12.77 -10.47
CA GLU A 457 29.02 -13.98 -10.88
C GLU A 457 28.17 -15.23 -10.74
N ILE A 458 27.24 -15.20 -9.79
CA ILE A 458 26.41 -16.32 -9.42
C ILE A 458 25.09 -15.83 -8.82
N ALA A 459 24.00 -16.48 -9.19
CA ALA A 459 22.70 -16.39 -8.55
C ALA A 459 22.18 -17.79 -8.27
N GLU A 460 21.46 -17.98 -7.16
CA GLU A 460 20.90 -19.28 -6.80
C GLU A 460 19.39 -19.32 -7.09
N GLU A 461 18.89 -20.45 -7.58
CA GLU A 461 17.44 -20.70 -7.69
C GLU A 461 16.83 -20.87 -6.30
N LYS A 462 15.95 -19.94 -5.91
CA LYS A 462 15.22 -19.97 -4.63
C LYS A 462 13.74 -19.65 -4.86
N PRO A 463 12.85 -20.67 -4.87
CA PRO A 463 13.10 -22.11 -4.70
C PRO A 463 13.78 -22.79 -5.92
N PHE A 464 14.21 -24.04 -5.76
CA PHE A 464 14.75 -24.82 -6.88
C PHE A 464 13.74 -24.91 -8.03
N GLY A 465 14.17 -24.69 -9.27
CA GLY A 465 13.31 -24.66 -10.45
C GLY A 465 12.79 -23.27 -10.83
N THR A 466 13.04 -22.22 -10.03
CA THR A 466 12.69 -20.84 -10.40
C THR A 466 13.94 -20.07 -10.82
N LYS A 467 14.00 -19.65 -12.10
CA LYS A 467 15.12 -18.85 -12.63
C LYS A 467 15.21 -17.52 -11.86
N PRO A 468 16.33 -17.22 -11.17
CA PRO A 468 16.52 -15.96 -10.47
C PRO A 468 16.67 -14.79 -11.45
N LYS A 469 16.53 -13.57 -10.96
CA LYS A 469 16.93 -12.37 -11.70
C LYS A 469 18.46 -12.37 -11.84
N CYS A 470 18.95 -12.76 -13.01
CA CYS A 470 20.38 -12.83 -13.34
C CYS A 470 20.61 -12.34 -14.79
N PRO A 471 21.87 -12.05 -15.17
CA PRO A 471 22.21 -11.65 -16.53
C PRO A 471 21.75 -12.69 -17.57
N GLU A 472 21.42 -12.24 -18.79
CA GLU A 472 20.88 -13.13 -19.83
C GLU A 472 21.87 -14.19 -20.30
N ASN A 473 23.16 -13.85 -20.30
CA ASN A 473 24.25 -14.74 -20.73
C ASN A 473 24.58 -15.85 -19.72
N PHE A 474 23.99 -15.84 -18.51
CA PHE A 474 24.29 -16.83 -17.49
C PHE A 474 23.87 -18.25 -17.90
N VAL A 475 24.68 -19.21 -17.50
CA VAL A 475 24.42 -20.64 -17.68
C VAL A 475 24.04 -21.32 -16.38
N ARG A 476 23.29 -22.43 -16.46
CA ARG A 476 22.74 -23.11 -15.28
C ARG A 476 23.65 -24.25 -14.82
N VAL A 477 23.89 -24.36 -13.51
CA VAL A 477 24.69 -25.42 -12.88
C VAL A 477 23.88 -26.05 -11.76
N VAL A 478 23.55 -27.33 -11.89
CA VAL A 478 22.80 -28.11 -10.89
C VAL A 478 23.78 -28.95 -10.10
N VAL A 479 23.72 -28.87 -8.77
CA VAL A 479 24.48 -29.72 -7.85
C VAL A 479 23.51 -30.59 -7.07
N ASP A 480 23.69 -31.89 -7.16
CA ASP A 480 22.86 -32.91 -6.54
C ASP A 480 23.71 -33.84 -5.68
N THR A 481 23.41 -33.91 -4.39
CA THR A 481 24.10 -34.83 -3.46
C THR A 481 23.69 -36.28 -3.66
N THR A 482 22.68 -36.56 -4.49
CA THR A 482 22.07 -37.87 -4.71
C THR A 482 21.42 -38.46 -3.46
N ASP A 483 20.67 -39.56 -3.63
CA ASP A 483 20.01 -40.31 -2.57
C ASP A 483 21.00 -41.02 -1.61
N LYS A 484 22.29 -41.05 -1.94
CA LYS A 484 23.35 -41.65 -1.09
C LYS A 484 23.82 -40.73 0.04
N ALA A 485 23.48 -39.45 -0.01
CA ALA A 485 23.74 -38.53 1.08
C ALA A 485 22.91 -38.85 2.33
N SER A 486 23.43 -38.46 3.50
CA SER A 486 22.67 -38.46 4.75
C SER A 486 21.58 -37.39 4.73
N SER A 487 20.57 -37.56 5.58
CA SER A 487 19.34 -36.75 5.57
C SER A 487 19.56 -35.25 5.84
N ASP A 488 20.59 -34.94 6.65
CA ASP A 488 21.01 -33.61 7.11
C ASP A 488 21.87 -32.86 6.07
N THR A 489 22.54 -33.58 5.18
CA THR A 489 23.38 -33.00 4.12
C THR A 489 22.82 -33.17 2.71
N TYR A 490 21.68 -33.86 2.55
CA TYR A 490 21.01 -34.00 1.26
C TYR A 490 20.52 -32.64 0.75
N PHE A 491 20.92 -32.29 -0.47
CA PHE A 491 20.36 -31.17 -1.21
C PHE A 491 20.41 -31.38 -2.73
N LYS A 492 19.50 -30.71 -3.41
CA LYS A 492 19.56 -30.45 -4.85
C LYS A 492 19.39 -28.94 -5.05
N ARG A 493 20.44 -28.28 -5.53
CA ARG A 493 20.50 -26.82 -5.69
C ARG A 493 20.91 -26.49 -7.12
N ALA A 494 20.44 -25.36 -7.62
CA ALA A 494 20.80 -24.86 -8.94
C ALA A 494 21.30 -23.43 -8.84
N PHE A 495 22.33 -23.14 -9.63
CA PHE A 495 23.01 -21.85 -9.66
C PHE A 495 23.11 -21.38 -11.11
N TRP A 496 22.82 -20.12 -11.35
CA TRP A 496 23.07 -19.44 -12.62
C TRP A 496 24.39 -18.71 -12.48
N VAL A 497 25.35 -19.00 -13.35
CA VAL A 497 26.73 -18.50 -13.23
C VAL A 497 27.19 -17.85 -14.53
N THR A 498 28.11 -16.89 -14.41
CA THR A 498 28.76 -16.30 -15.59
C THR A 498 29.56 -17.35 -16.37
N PRO A 499 29.41 -17.42 -17.71
CA PRO A 499 30.24 -18.29 -18.54
C PRO A 499 31.61 -17.70 -18.86
N ASN A 500 31.87 -16.44 -18.48
CA ASN A 500 33.05 -15.69 -18.90
C ASN A 500 34.27 -15.93 -18.02
N LYS A 501 34.11 -16.52 -16.84
CA LYS A 501 35.20 -16.80 -15.89
C LYS A 501 34.94 -18.03 -15.03
N GLU A 502 35.96 -18.43 -14.27
CA GLU A 502 35.78 -19.45 -13.24
C GLU A 502 34.92 -18.94 -12.08
N VAL A 503 33.92 -19.73 -11.70
CA VAL A 503 33.02 -19.46 -10.57
C VAL A 503 33.11 -20.61 -9.58
N LYS A 504 33.20 -20.27 -8.28
CA LYS A 504 33.15 -21.23 -7.18
C LYS A 504 31.69 -21.43 -6.77
N ILE A 505 31.20 -22.67 -6.83
CA ILE A 505 29.84 -23.00 -6.41
C ILE A 505 29.78 -23.12 -4.87
N PRO A 506 28.90 -22.39 -4.17
CA PRO A 506 28.86 -22.33 -2.71
C PRO A 506 28.07 -23.50 -2.12
N VAL A 507 28.63 -24.69 -2.22
CA VAL A 507 28.10 -25.93 -1.64
C VAL A 507 29.12 -26.58 -0.70
N SER A 508 28.63 -27.26 0.32
CA SER A 508 29.44 -28.07 1.23
C SER A 508 29.42 -29.53 0.78
N ASN A 509 30.48 -30.27 1.09
CA ASN A 509 30.51 -31.71 0.84
C ASN A 509 29.42 -32.42 1.67
N PRO A 510 28.68 -33.37 1.09
CA PRO A 510 27.72 -34.16 1.84
C PRO A 510 28.43 -35.24 2.66
N THR A 511 27.75 -35.70 3.70
CA THR A 511 28.07 -36.96 4.37
C THR A 511 27.26 -38.08 3.72
N GLY A 512 27.83 -39.28 3.64
CA GLY A 512 27.13 -40.44 3.10
C GLY A 512 26.26 -41.09 4.18
N LYS A 513 25.11 -41.66 3.77
CA LYS A 513 24.32 -42.55 4.64
C LYS A 513 25.15 -43.78 5.04
N MET A 514 24.74 -44.49 6.09
CA MET A 514 25.47 -45.67 6.60
C MET A 514 25.87 -46.64 5.47
N GLY A 515 27.16 -46.96 5.39
CA GLY A 515 27.74 -47.81 4.33
C GLY A 515 28.24 -47.06 3.09
N TRP A 516 28.09 -45.74 3.03
CA TRP A 516 28.57 -44.89 1.94
C TRP A 516 29.49 -43.79 2.48
N VAL A 517 30.61 -43.57 1.80
CA VAL A 517 31.53 -42.48 2.10
C VAL A 517 31.64 -41.61 0.85
N PHE A 518 31.43 -40.30 1.02
CA PHE A 518 31.58 -39.33 -0.06
C PHE A 518 33.02 -39.32 -0.54
N THR A 519 33.23 -39.39 -1.86
CA THR A 519 34.57 -39.46 -2.46
C THR A 519 34.92 -38.27 -3.32
N SER A 520 33.96 -37.72 -4.08
CA SER A 520 34.22 -36.58 -4.97
C SER A 520 32.91 -35.99 -5.53
N TRP A 521 32.99 -34.80 -6.10
CA TRP A 521 31.99 -34.28 -7.02
C TRP A 521 32.37 -34.64 -8.45
N LYS A 522 31.41 -34.97 -9.30
CA LYS A 522 31.65 -35.26 -10.71
C LYS A 522 30.64 -34.56 -11.61
N SER A 523 31.13 -33.89 -12.64
CA SER A 523 30.32 -33.31 -13.73
C SER A 523 29.89 -34.42 -14.70
N GLU A 524 28.60 -34.55 -14.95
CA GLU A 524 28.07 -35.51 -15.93
C GLU A 524 28.27 -35.02 -17.38
N ASN A 525 28.44 -33.72 -17.58
CA ASN A 525 28.63 -33.12 -18.91
C ASN A 525 29.99 -33.46 -19.52
N ASP A 526 31.06 -33.38 -18.73
CA ASP A 526 32.44 -33.46 -19.22
C ASP A 526 33.35 -34.37 -18.38
N GLY A 527 32.80 -35.02 -17.35
CA GLY A 527 33.53 -35.96 -16.50
C GLY A 527 34.52 -35.32 -15.52
N THR A 528 34.55 -33.99 -15.38
CA THR A 528 35.44 -33.31 -14.42
C THR A 528 35.16 -33.80 -13.00
N VAL A 529 36.21 -34.10 -12.22
CA VAL A 529 36.12 -34.59 -10.84
C VAL A 529 36.77 -33.59 -9.88
N TRP A 530 36.08 -33.24 -8.79
CA TRP A 530 36.62 -32.45 -7.67
C TRP A 530 36.68 -33.33 -6.42
N LYS A 531 37.88 -33.48 -5.84
CA LYS A 531 38.11 -34.24 -4.61
C LYS A 531 37.51 -33.53 -3.37
N PRO A 532 37.37 -34.19 -2.21
CA PRO A 532 36.70 -33.60 -1.04
C PRO A 532 37.41 -32.35 -0.49
N ASP A 533 38.72 -32.24 -0.67
CA ASP A 533 39.52 -31.07 -0.31
C ASP A 533 39.41 -29.92 -1.34
N GLN A 534 38.76 -30.15 -2.47
CA GLN A 534 38.61 -29.18 -3.56
C GLN A 534 37.20 -28.61 -3.60
N ALA A 535 37.11 -27.29 -3.70
CA ALA A 535 35.84 -26.64 -4.01
C ALA A 535 35.47 -26.87 -5.49
N ILE A 536 34.18 -27.00 -5.78
CA ILE A 536 33.67 -26.95 -7.16
C ILE A 536 33.95 -25.56 -7.72
N LYS A 537 35.03 -25.44 -8.49
CA LYS A 537 35.45 -24.20 -9.15
C LYS A 537 35.84 -24.53 -10.58
N LYS A 538 35.15 -23.90 -11.54
CA LYS A 538 35.37 -24.06 -12.97
C LYS A 538 34.70 -22.92 -13.75
N GLN A 539 35.12 -22.69 -14.98
CA GLN A 539 34.36 -21.90 -15.95
C GLN A 539 33.33 -22.79 -16.64
N PHE A 540 32.05 -22.54 -16.40
CA PHE A 540 30.94 -23.32 -16.96
C PHE A 540 30.46 -22.68 -18.26
N LYS A 541 30.38 -23.42 -19.36
CA LYS A 541 29.98 -22.89 -20.68
C LYS A 541 28.75 -23.56 -21.28
N ASP A 542 28.41 -24.76 -20.83
CA ASP A 542 27.22 -25.46 -21.29
C ASP A 542 25.97 -24.74 -20.77
N LYS A 543 24.88 -24.73 -21.56
CA LYS A 543 23.60 -24.13 -21.14
C LYS A 543 23.13 -24.65 -19.79
N GLU A 544 23.34 -25.94 -19.53
CA GLU A 544 23.12 -26.58 -18.25
C GLU A 544 24.24 -27.58 -17.94
N THR A 545 24.83 -27.53 -16.74
CA THR A 545 25.79 -28.51 -16.22
C THR A 545 25.22 -29.24 -15.01
N LEU A 546 25.22 -30.57 -15.02
CA LEU A 546 24.82 -31.40 -13.87
C LEU A 546 26.05 -31.94 -13.14
N ILE A 547 26.14 -31.70 -11.83
CA ILE A 547 27.20 -32.18 -10.95
C ILE A 547 26.60 -33.09 -9.88
N LEU A 548 27.08 -34.31 -9.81
CA LEU A 548 26.62 -35.35 -8.88
C LEU A 548 27.69 -35.67 -7.85
N ALA A 549 27.29 -35.82 -6.59
CA ALA A 549 28.15 -36.39 -5.55
C ALA A 549 28.41 -37.89 -5.82
N GLN A 550 29.67 -38.29 -5.70
CA GLN A 550 30.13 -39.68 -5.84
C GLN A 550 30.44 -40.26 -4.47
N TYR A 551 30.21 -41.57 -4.34
CA TYR A 551 30.37 -42.29 -3.08
C TYR A 551 30.95 -43.68 -3.31
N ASP A 552 31.82 -44.10 -2.41
CA ASP A 552 32.27 -45.49 -2.31
C ASP A 552 31.46 -46.23 -1.25
N LYS A 553 31.17 -47.49 -1.55
CA LYS A 553 30.52 -48.39 -0.60
C LYS A 553 31.58 -48.96 0.33
N VAL A 554 31.57 -48.56 1.59
CA VAL A 554 32.55 -49.07 2.56
C VAL A 554 31.95 -50.29 3.25
N TRP A 555 32.60 -51.44 3.05
CA TRP A 555 32.35 -52.64 3.84
C TRP A 555 32.99 -52.44 5.21
N LEU A 556 32.19 -52.09 6.22
CA LEU A 556 32.64 -52.24 7.60
C LEU A 556 32.90 -53.73 7.80
N GLY A 557 34.14 -54.10 8.10
CA GLY A 557 34.48 -55.42 8.60
C GLY A 557 33.74 -55.65 9.91
N ILE A 558 32.52 -56.16 9.81
CA ILE A 558 31.75 -56.64 10.95
C ILE A 558 32.51 -57.88 11.45
N LYS A 559 33.40 -57.71 12.43
CA LYS A 559 33.38 -58.66 13.57
C LYS A 559 31.91 -58.74 13.93
N LYS A 560 31.30 -59.93 13.91
CA LYS A 560 29.93 -60.16 14.41
C LYS A 560 29.77 -59.36 15.71
N VAL A 561 29.20 -58.17 15.59
CA VAL A 561 28.61 -57.45 16.70
C VAL A 561 27.27 -58.12 16.89
N ASP A 562 26.94 -58.40 18.14
CA ASP A 562 25.65 -58.99 18.44
C ASP A 562 24.55 -58.03 17.99
N VAL A 563 23.83 -58.41 16.94
CA VAL A 563 22.69 -57.65 16.40
C VAL A 563 21.62 -57.46 17.49
N ASN A 564 21.70 -58.29 18.54
CA ASN A 564 20.87 -58.25 19.72
C ASN A 564 21.31 -57.20 20.77
N LYS A 565 22.22 -56.26 20.48
CA LYS A 565 22.60 -55.17 21.41
C LYS A 565 22.71 -53.77 20.78
N VAL A 566 21.82 -53.40 19.85
CA VAL A 566 21.58 -51.98 19.51
C VAL A 566 20.10 -51.70 19.71
N ASP A 567 19.78 -50.79 20.64
CA ASP A 567 18.41 -50.51 21.05
C ASP A 567 17.58 -50.02 19.85
N VAL A 568 16.51 -50.75 19.56
CA VAL A 568 15.50 -50.34 18.58
C VAL A 568 14.57 -49.36 19.27
N ASN A 569 14.59 -48.11 18.82
CA ASN A 569 13.77 -47.06 19.38
C ASN A 569 12.51 -46.85 18.54
N ILE A 570 11.49 -46.25 19.17
CA ILE A 570 10.20 -45.99 18.55
C ILE A 570 9.94 -44.49 18.55
N HIS A 571 9.74 -43.93 17.36
CA HIS A 571 9.14 -42.62 17.19
C HIS A 571 7.66 -42.79 16.93
N LYS A 572 6.81 -42.20 17.77
CA LYS A 572 5.36 -42.16 17.52
C LYS A 572 5.01 -41.01 16.57
N ALA A 573 3.94 -41.19 15.79
CA ALA A 573 3.32 -40.11 15.05
C ALA A 573 2.73 -39.07 16.03
N TYR A 574 2.94 -37.79 15.75
CA TYR A 574 2.43 -36.69 16.57
C TYR A 574 1.51 -35.73 15.81
N ILE A 575 1.61 -35.71 14.48
CA ILE A 575 0.66 -35.01 13.60
C ILE A 575 -0.32 -36.01 12.98
N PHE A 576 -1.58 -35.59 12.87
CA PHE A 576 -2.64 -36.38 12.25
C PHE A 576 -3.37 -35.48 11.24
N GLY A 577 -3.78 -36.07 10.12
CA GLY A 577 -4.60 -35.38 9.12
C GLY A 577 -6.06 -35.26 9.53
N TYR A 578 -6.83 -34.62 8.67
CA TYR A 578 -8.26 -34.37 8.83
C TYR A 578 -9.09 -35.52 8.21
N PRO A 579 -10.38 -35.65 8.58
CA PRO A 579 -11.26 -36.70 8.05
C PRO A 579 -11.38 -36.75 6.52
N ASP A 580 -11.14 -35.63 5.84
CA ASP A 580 -11.15 -35.50 4.38
C ASP A 580 -9.90 -36.07 3.66
N LYS A 581 -8.97 -36.66 4.44
CA LYS A 581 -7.66 -37.18 4.02
C LYS A 581 -6.66 -36.08 3.62
N THR A 582 -6.75 -34.90 4.22
CA THR A 582 -5.76 -33.82 4.07
C THR A 582 -4.87 -33.68 5.31
N LEU A 583 -3.65 -33.17 5.15
CA LEU A 583 -2.72 -32.83 6.24
C LEU A 583 -2.63 -31.31 6.47
N ARG A 584 -3.01 -30.52 5.47
CA ARG A 584 -3.02 -29.06 5.36
C ARG A 584 -1.68 -28.41 5.72
N PRO A 585 -0.56 -28.75 5.04
CA PRO A 585 0.79 -28.30 5.41
C PRO A 585 0.95 -26.79 5.59
N ASN A 586 0.28 -26.00 4.76
CA ASN A 586 0.43 -24.55 4.72
C ASN A 586 -0.62 -23.80 5.58
N ASN A 587 -1.57 -24.51 6.20
CA ASN A 587 -2.54 -23.88 7.08
C ASN A 587 -1.89 -23.45 8.39
N ASN A 588 -2.34 -22.31 8.92
CA ASN A 588 -1.94 -21.83 10.23
C ASN A 588 -2.47 -22.76 11.32
N LEU A 589 -1.66 -23.00 12.34
CA LEU A 589 -2.04 -23.79 13.50
C LEU A 589 -2.86 -22.96 14.47
N THR A 590 -3.94 -23.56 14.99
CA THR A 590 -4.59 -23.04 16.20
C THR A 590 -3.71 -23.30 17.43
N ARG A 591 -3.91 -22.52 18.50
CA ARG A 591 -3.22 -22.70 19.79
C ARG A 591 -3.45 -24.10 20.37
N ALA A 592 -4.66 -24.62 20.25
CA ALA A 592 -5.01 -25.99 20.65
C ALA A 592 -4.24 -27.05 19.85
N GLU A 593 -4.19 -26.92 18.51
CA GLU A 593 -3.44 -27.85 17.68
C GLU A 593 -1.94 -27.80 17.98
N ALA A 594 -1.35 -26.61 18.13
CA ALA A 594 0.07 -26.48 18.44
C ALA A 594 0.43 -27.10 19.80
N ALA A 595 -0.38 -26.85 20.84
CA ALA A 595 -0.21 -27.49 22.14
C ALA A 595 -0.26 -29.02 22.03
N ALA A 596 -1.24 -29.56 21.29
CA ALA A 596 -1.36 -31.00 21.08
C ALA A 596 -0.14 -31.59 20.33
N LEU A 597 0.40 -30.91 19.33
CA LEU A 597 1.59 -31.37 18.60
C LEU A 597 2.82 -31.44 19.51
N ALA A 598 3.07 -30.38 20.30
CA ALA A 598 4.22 -30.33 21.20
C ALA A 598 4.11 -31.35 22.35
N VAL A 599 2.95 -31.40 23.02
CA VAL A 599 2.73 -32.28 24.17
C VAL A 599 2.84 -33.76 23.78
N ARG A 600 2.34 -34.18 22.61
CA ARG A 600 2.44 -35.58 22.14
C ARG A 600 3.86 -36.10 21.97
N LEU A 601 4.83 -35.20 21.80
CA LEU A 601 6.24 -35.56 21.68
C LEU A 601 6.94 -35.66 23.03
N THR A 602 6.31 -35.20 24.11
CA THR A 602 6.85 -35.28 25.48
C THR A 602 6.47 -36.60 26.15
N GLU A 603 7.13 -36.90 27.28
CA GLU A 603 6.72 -37.99 28.18
C GLU A 603 5.57 -37.59 29.12
N PHE A 604 5.09 -36.34 29.05
CA PHE A 604 4.02 -35.86 29.91
C PHE A 604 2.69 -36.52 29.58
N LYS A 605 1.93 -36.88 30.62
CA LYS A 605 0.60 -37.47 30.49
C LYS A 605 -0.47 -36.37 30.45
N ALA A 606 -1.10 -36.21 29.29
CA ALA A 606 -2.20 -35.29 29.09
C ALA A 606 -3.53 -35.97 29.46
N ASP A 607 -3.81 -36.10 30.77
CA ASP A 607 -4.98 -36.85 31.26
C ASP A 607 -6.12 -35.93 31.76
N ASN A 608 -5.84 -34.66 32.05
CA ASN A 608 -6.82 -33.72 32.59
C ASN A 608 -7.78 -33.19 31.50
N THR A 609 -8.98 -33.77 31.40
CA THR A 609 -10.02 -33.39 30.43
C THR A 609 -10.90 -32.21 30.86
N ASP A 610 -10.68 -31.67 32.06
CA ASP A 610 -11.54 -30.65 32.64
C ASP A 610 -11.51 -29.35 31.83
N LYS A 611 -12.63 -28.61 31.87
CA LYS A 611 -12.69 -27.25 31.33
C LYS A 611 -12.08 -26.29 32.36
N LEU A 612 -10.79 -25.96 32.18
CA LEU A 612 -10.08 -25.02 33.08
C LEU A 612 -10.25 -23.55 32.69
N PHE A 613 -10.52 -23.26 31.42
CA PHE A 613 -10.59 -21.90 30.86
C PHE A 613 -12.00 -21.58 30.37
N ASP A 614 -12.40 -20.31 30.47
CA ASP A 614 -13.79 -19.91 30.20
C ASP A 614 -14.21 -20.12 28.75
N ASP A 615 -13.26 -19.98 27.82
CA ASP A 615 -13.43 -20.13 26.38
C ASP A 615 -13.16 -21.53 25.83
N ALA A 616 -12.76 -22.48 26.69
CA ALA A 616 -12.67 -23.89 26.32
C ALA A 616 -14.07 -24.54 26.34
N LEU A 617 -14.33 -25.44 25.40
CA LEU A 617 -15.56 -26.24 25.43
C LEU A 617 -15.41 -27.40 26.40
N ALA A 618 -16.49 -27.72 27.13
CA ALA A 618 -16.52 -28.92 27.97
C ALA A 618 -16.32 -30.17 27.10
N ASN A 619 -15.51 -31.11 27.57
CA ASN A 619 -15.16 -32.36 26.85
C ASN A 619 -14.50 -32.15 25.48
N ALA A 620 -13.89 -30.99 25.21
CA ALA A 620 -13.17 -30.77 23.96
C ALA A 620 -11.93 -31.66 23.87
N TRP A 621 -11.65 -32.17 22.67
CA TRP A 621 -10.49 -33.04 22.41
C TRP A 621 -9.16 -32.41 22.81
N TYR A 622 -9.08 -31.08 22.81
CA TYR A 622 -7.87 -30.34 23.09
C TYR A 622 -7.61 -30.09 24.58
N ASN A 623 -8.62 -30.24 25.46
CA ASN A 623 -8.52 -29.87 26.89
C ASN A 623 -7.28 -30.47 27.56
N PRO A 624 -6.99 -31.78 27.44
CA PRO A 624 -5.82 -32.35 28.09
C PRO A 624 -4.49 -31.75 27.65
N TYR A 625 -4.39 -31.32 26.39
CA TYR A 625 -3.16 -30.76 25.84
C TYR A 625 -2.96 -29.30 26.23
N ILE A 626 -4.02 -28.48 26.16
CA ILE A 626 -3.92 -27.06 26.55
C ILE A 626 -3.76 -26.92 28.07
N ASN A 627 -4.41 -27.77 28.86
CA ASN A 627 -4.29 -27.78 30.32
C ASN A 627 -2.87 -28.09 30.75
N LEU A 628 -2.28 -29.14 30.16
CA LEU A 628 -0.91 -29.52 30.43
C LEU A 628 0.11 -28.51 29.89
N ALA A 629 -0.11 -27.95 28.70
CA ALA A 629 0.76 -26.90 28.16
C ALA A 629 0.74 -25.64 29.05
N TYR A 630 -0.41 -25.29 29.63
CA TYR A 630 -0.50 -24.20 30.61
C TYR A 630 0.21 -24.55 31.92
N GLU A 631 -0.02 -25.75 32.46
CA GLU A 631 0.65 -26.23 33.68
C GLU A 631 2.18 -26.23 33.57
N LYS A 632 2.71 -26.54 32.38
CA LYS A 632 4.16 -26.55 32.11
C LYS A 632 4.72 -25.21 31.63
N ASP A 633 3.96 -24.12 31.76
CA ASP A 633 4.35 -22.77 31.30
C ASP A 633 4.79 -22.74 29.81
N MET A 634 4.21 -23.62 29.00
CA MET A 634 4.38 -23.64 27.56
C MET A 634 3.37 -22.70 26.88
N LEU A 635 2.15 -22.61 27.42
CA LEU A 635 1.09 -21.77 26.87
C LEU A 635 0.55 -20.82 27.94
N GLN A 636 0.35 -19.55 27.60
CA GLN A 636 -0.16 -18.53 28.53
C GLN A 636 -1.62 -18.19 28.25
N SER A 637 -2.41 -17.96 29.29
CA SER A 637 -3.78 -17.44 29.22
C SER A 637 -3.79 -15.94 29.52
N ASP A 638 -4.70 -15.19 28.91
CA ASP A 638 -4.96 -13.79 29.26
C ASP A 638 -6.35 -13.71 29.90
N ASN A 639 -6.46 -13.27 31.15
CA ASN A 639 -7.73 -13.18 31.90
C ASN A 639 -8.57 -14.47 31.87
N ASN A 640 -7.94 -15.62 32.14
CA ASN A 640 -8.58 -16.96 32.09
C ASN A 640 -9.07 -17.41 30.70
N LEU A 641 -8.68 -16.71 29.62
CA LEU A 641 -8.94 -17.11 28.24
C LEU A 641 -7.68 -17.70 27.61
N ILE A 642 -7.77 -18.96 27.16
CA ILE A 642 -6.62 -19.69 26.57
C ILE A 642 -6.61 -19.63 25.04
N ARG A 643 -7.74 -19.23 24.45
CA ARG A 643 -7.99 -18.98 23.03
C ARG A 643 -7.66 -20.19 22.16
N PRO A 644 -8.31 -21.35 22.39
CA PRO A 644 -7.89 -22.63 21.81
C PRO A 644 -8.01 -22.64 20.28
N ASN A 645 -8.97 -21.93 19.72
CA ASN A 645 -9.23 -21.89 18.28
C ASN A 645 -8.53 -20.74 17.54
N ASP A 646 -7.90 -19.81 18.26
CA ASP A 646 -7.13 -18.73 17.63
C ASP A 646 -5.84 -19.27 17.04
N PHE A 647 -5.38 -18.67 15.94
CA PHE A 647 -4.09 -19.02 15.35
C PHE A 647 -2.94 -18.60 16.26
N ILE A 648 -1.97 -19.50 16.44
CA ILE A 648 -0.78 -19.23 17.25
C ILE A 648 0.27 -18.47 16.43
N THR A 649 0.88 -17.46 17.03
CA THR A 649 1.97 -16.70 16.39
C THR A 649 3.31 -17.44 16.49
N ARG A 650 4.29 -17.02 15.69
CA ARG A 650 5.66 -17.55 15.75
C ARG A 650 6.32 -17.29 17.11
N ALA A 651 6.05 -16.14 17.72
CA ALA A 651 6.57 -15.82 19.05
C ALA A 651 5.92 -16.67 20.15
N GLU A 652 4.60 -16.88 20.08
CA GLU A 652 3.90 -17.78 20.99
C GLU A 652 4.37 -19.23 20.82
N PHE A 653 4.67 -19.66 19.59
CA PHE A 653 5.25 -20.98 19.35
C PHE A 653 6.67 -21.12 19.91
N ALA A 654 7.48 -20.06 19.88
CA ALA A 654 8.78 -20.03 20.56
C ALA A 654 8.63 -20.19 22.08
N LYS A 655 7.64 -19.53 22.68
CA LYS A 655 7.28 -19.73 24.10
C LYS A 655 6.79 -21.16 24.35
N LEU A 656 5.99 -21.74 23.46
CA LEU A 656 5.48 -23.11 23.58
C LEU A 656 6.60 -24.15 23.71
N ILE A 657 7.70 -23.98 22.96
CA ILE A 657 8.80 -24.94 22.99
C ILE A 657 9.89 -24.60 24.02
N SER A 658 9.90 -23.39 24.59
CA SER A 658 11.01 -22.95 25.44
C SER A 658 11.21 -23.81 26.70
N PRO A 659 10.16 -24.31 27.40
CA PRO A 659 10.35 -25.18 28.56
C PRO A 659 10.86 -26.58 28.19
N LEU A 660 10.77 -26.96 26.91
CA LEU A 660 11.17 -28.28 26.41
C LEU A 660 12.60 -28.30 25.86
N ASP A 661 13.21 -27.14 25.64
CA ASP A 661 14.57 -27.01 25.10
C ASP A 661 15.55 -26.54 26.19
N LYS A 662 16.85 -26.70 25.92
CA LYS A 662 17.88 -26.21 26.84
C LYS A 662 17.84 -24.68 26.95
N GLU A 663 18.07 -24.14 28.14
CA GLU A 663 18.20 -22.68 28.32
C GLU A 663 19.40 -22.14 27.52
N ASN A 664 19.21 -20.99 26.88
CA ASN A 664 20.24 -20.31 26.11
C ASN A 664 19.94 -18.81 26.01
N SER A 665 20.83 -17.98 26.53
CA SER A 665 20.64 -16.52 26.63
C SER A 665 21.32 -15.73 25.49
N SER A 666 21.89 -16.41 24.49
CA SER A 666 22.55 -15.73 23.37
C SER A 666 21.52 -14.96 22.54
N GLN A 667 21.82 -13.70 22.23
CA GLN A 667 20.93 -12.83 21.48
C GLN A 667 21.01 -13.11 19.97
N SER A 668 19.84 -13.08 19.33
CA SER A 668 19.73 -13.05 17.87
C SER A 668 20.06 -11.66 17.32
N ASP A 669 20.29 -11.56 16.01
CA ASP A 669 20.43 -10.30 15.30
C ASP A 669 19.10 -9.78 14.74
N PHE A 670 17.96 -10.29 15.24
CA PHE A 670 16.64 -9.93 14.76
C PHE A 670 16.27 -8.50 15.16
N THR A 671 15.87 -7.70 14.17
CA THR A 671 15.62 -6.26 14.35
C THR A 671 14.24 -5.95 14.94
N ASP A 672 13.31 -6.89 14.90
CA ASP A 672 11.89 -6.71 15.17
C ASP A 672 11.38 -7.43 16.44
N ILE A 673 12.28 -7.95 17.27
CA ILE A 673 11.89 -8.66 18.51
C ILE A 673 12.17 -7.87 19.78
N LYS A 674 12.89 -6.75 19.68
CA LYS A 674 13.30 -5.95 20.84
C LYS A 674 12.08 -5.35 21.53
N GLY A 675 11.89 -5.63 22.82
CA GLY A 675 10.74 -5.21 23.61
C GLY A 675 9.50 -6.11 23.46
N HIS A 676 9.58 -7.18 22.67
CA HIS A 676 8.47 -8.14 22.53
C HIS A 676 8.35 -9.01 23.79
N ARG A 677 7.12 -9.36 24.23
CA ARG A 677 6.88 -10.13 25.47
C ARG A 677 7.55 -11.51 25.51
N TYR A 678 7.86 -12.07 24.34
CA TYR A 678 8.56 -13.36 24.16
C TYR A 678 9.97 -13.23 23.59
N GLU A 679 10.61 -12.05 23.72
CA GLU A 679 11.97 -11.81 23.20
C GLU A 679 12.98 -12.83 23.73
N LYS A 680 12.88 -13.19 25.02
CA LYS A 680 13.76 -14.17 25.67
C LYS A 680 13.64 -15.55 25.02
N GLU A 681 12.41 -16.02 24.83
CA GLU A 681 12.12 -17.34 24.28
C GLU A 681 12.49 -17.44 22.80
N ILE A 682 12.29 -16.36 22.03
CA ILE A 682 12.74 -16.26 20.65
C ILE A 682 14.27 -16.36 20.59
N ASN A 683 14.99 -15.60 21.42
CA ASN A 683 16.45 -15.67 21.48
C ASN A 683 16.94 -17.08 21.86
N GLN A 684 16.31 -17.74 22.83
CA GLN A 684 16.64 -19.13 23.20
C GLN A 684 16.47 -20.09 22.02
N ALA A 685 15.30 -20.05 21.36
CA ALA A 685 15.02 -20.93 20.22
C ALA A 685 15.99 -20.67 19.05
N PHE A 686 16.35 -19.42 18.79
CA PHE A 686 17.34 -19.06 17.77
C PHE A 686 18.74 -19.58 18.13
N ALA A 687 19.19 -19.33 19.35
CA ALA A 687 20.52 -19.72 19.81
C ALA A 687 20.69 -21.25 19.82
N ASN A 688 19.60 -22.00 20.03
CA ASN A 688 19.57 -23.45 19.92
C ASN A 688 19.35 -23.97 18.50
N LYS A 689 19.31 -23.08 17.49
CA LYS A 689 19.12 -23.41 16.07
C LYS A 689 17.78 -24.12 15.79
N ARG A 690 16.74 -23.80 16.57
CA ARG A 690 15.37 -24.28 16.35
C ARG A 690 14.64 -23.44 15.31
N ILE A 691 14.91 -22.14 15.30
CA ILE A 691 14.29 -21.16 14.39
C ILE A 691 15.36 -20.37 13.65
N CYS A 692 14.97 -19.80 12.52
CA CYS A 692 15.74 -18.81 11.77
C CYS A 692 14.87 -17.60 11.42
N GLY A 693 15.52 -16.46 11.19
CA GLY A 693 14.89 -15.24 10.70
C GLY A 693 14.82 -15.19 9.18
N TYR A 694 14.21 -14.13 8.67
CA TYR A 694 14.13 -13.81 7.26
C TYR A 694 15.43 -13.13 6.78
N PRO A 695 15.69 -13.11 5.46
CA PRO A 695 16.90 -12.48 4.91
C PRO A 695 17.07 -10.99 5.25
N ASP A 696 15.98 -10.30 5.59
CA ASP A 696 15.92 -8.90 6.02
C ASP A 696 16.28 -8.70 7.51
N LYS A 697 16.75 -9.76 8.19
CA LYS A 697 17.03 -9.81 9.64
C LYS A 697 15.78 -9.62 10.53
N THR A 698 14.58 -9.91 10.02
CA THR A 698 13.36 -9.95 10.85
C THR A 698 13.04 -11.38 11.29
N PHE A 699 12.30 -11.55 12.39
CA PHE A 699 11.71 -12.82 12.82
C PHE A 699 10.20 -12.91 12.54
N ARG A 700 9.53 -11.74 12.50
CA ARG A 700 8.10 -11.52 12.38
C ARG A 700 7.33 -12.22 13.51
N PRO A 701 7.50 -11.76 14.77
CA PRO A 701 6.97 -12.44 15.95
C PRO A 701 5.45 -12.66 15.91
N ASP A 702 4.69 -11.71 15.36
CA ASP A 702 3.22 -11.75 15.30
C ASP A 702 2.65 -12.51 14.10
N LYS A 703 3.50 -12.98 13.18
CA LYS A 703 3.03 -13.79 12.05
C LYS A 703 2.61 -15.17 12.53
N PHE A 704 1.47 -15.67 12.05
CA PHE A 704 1.01 -17.03 12.35
C PHE A 704 1.95 -18.09 11.77
N ILE A 705 2.06 -19.22 12.48
CA ILE A 705 2.91 -20.35 12.08
C ILE A 705 2.10 -21.43 11.37
N SER A 706 2.65 -21.95 10.28
CA SER A 706 2.04 -23.07 9.54
C SER A 706 2.35 -24.44 10.16
N ARG A 707 1.53 -25.45 9.82
CA ARG A 707 1.74 -26.85 10.21
C ARG A 707 3.11 -27.40 9.77
N ALA A 708 3.55 -27.03 8.57
CA ALA A 708 4.86 -27.40 8.01
C ALA A 708 6.03 -26.79 8.81
N GLU A 709 5.97 -25.50 9.12
CA GLU A 709 6.99 -24.82 9.93
C GLU A 709 7.09 -25.42 11.34
N ALA A 710 5.94 -25.62 12.00
CA ALA A 710 5.91 -26.21 13.33
C ALA A 710 6.48 -27.64 13.36
N SER A 711 6.15 -28.47 12.36
CA SER A 711 6.65 -29.86 12.28
C SER A 711 8.18 -29.90 12.16
N LYS A 712 8.76 -29.03 11.34
CA LYS A 712 10.22 -28.93 11.20
C LYS A 712 10.91 -28.51 12.49
N ILE A 713 10.35 -27.53 13.20
CA ILE A 713 10.87 -27.06 14.50
C ILE A 713 10.82 -28.19 15.53
N LEU A 714 9.67 -28.87 15.64
CA LEU A 714 9.47 -29.96 16.59
C LEU A 714 10.35 -31.18 16.28
N ASN A 715 10.50 -31.56 15.00
CA ASN A 715 11.43 -32.61 14.60
C ASN A 715 12.86 -32.29 15.07
N SER A 716 13.33 -31.07 14.82
CA SER A 716 14.65 -30.62 15.29
C SER A 716 14.76 -30.68 16.82
N LEU A 717 13.77 -30.15 17.55
CA LEU A 717 13.75 -30.13 19.02
C LEU A 717 13.90 -31.53 19.61
N PHE A 718 13.08 -32.47 19.13
CA PHE A 718 13.06 -33.86 19.61
C PHE A 718 14.07 -34.76 18.90
N LYS A 719 15.05 -34.17 18.23
CA LYS A 719 16.16 -34.88 17.57
C LYS A 719 15.68 -35.94 16.59
N ARG A 720 14.56 -35.72 15.90
CA ARG A 720 14.00 -36.62 14.88
C ARG A 720 14.61 -36.30 13.53
N SER A 721 14.89 -37.32 12.73
CA SER A 721 15.33 -37.13 11.36
C SER A 721 14.63 -38.09 10.40
N ALA A 722 14.18 -37.55 9.27
CA ALA A 722 13.49 -38.31 8.25
C ALA A 722 14.49 -39.15 7.44
N ASP A 723 14.29 -40.48 7.42
CA ASP A 723 15.01 -41.36 6.50
C ASP A 723 14.39 -41.25 5.10
N ARG A 724 14.91 -40.30 4.32
CA ARG A 724 14.39 -40.00 2.97
C ARG A 724 14.44 -41.23 2.06
N ASN A 725 15.46 -42.07 2.20
CA ASN A 725 15.60 -43.28 1.40
C ASN A 725 14.50 -44.28 1.71
N PHE A 726 14.22 -44.50 2.99
CA PHE A 726 13.11 -45.36 3.38
C PHE A 726 11.78 -44.78 2.90
N ILE A 727 11.55 -43.48 3.11
CA ILE A 727 10.30 -42.80 2.71
C ILE A 727 10.07 -42.94 1.21
N ASP A 728 11.08 -42.68 0.39
CA ASP A 728 10.97 -42.73 -1.07
C ASP A 728 10.86 -44.14 -1.62
N ALA A 729 11.47 -45.13 -0.97
CA ALA A 729 11.40 -46.53 -1.37
C ALA A 729 10.12 -47.24 -0.91
N ASN A 730 9.39 -46.69 0.06
CA ASN A 730 8.22 -47.34 0.66
C ASN A 730 6.96 -46.44 0.67
N PRO A 731 6.57 -45.80 -0.45
CA PRO A 731 5.41 -44.91 -0.47
C PRO A 731 4.10 -45.60 -0.03
N ASP A 732 3.94 -46.88 -0.36
CA ASP A 732 2.73 -47.66 -0.04
C ASP A 732 2.60 -48.00 1.45
N LYS A 733 3.69 -47.88 2.22
CA LYS A 733 3.69 -48.14 3.68
C LYS A 733 3.43 -46.88 4.50
N LEU A 734 3.46 -45.70 3.88
CA LEU A 734 3.27 -44.42 4.55
C LEU A 734 1.80 -44.02 4.52
N LYS A 735 1.38 -43.23 5.51
CA LYS A 735 0.08 -42.57 5.47
C LYS A 735 0.01 -41.62 4.27
N SER A 736 -1.01 -41.84 3.43
CA SER A 736 -1.26 -41.01 2.26
C SER A 736 -2.22 -39.86 2.58
N TYR A 737 -1.85 -38.65 2.16
CA TYR A 737 -2.68 -37.45 2.25
C TYR A 737 -2.78 -36.80 0.87
N LYS A 738 -3.96 -36.30 0.51
CA LYS A 738 -4.24 -35.75 -0.83
C LYS A 738 -3.45 -34.50 -1.19
N ASP A 739 -3.08 -33.73 -0.17
CA ASP A 739 -2.47 -32.40 -0.27
C ASP A 739 -1.00 -32.38 0.17
N LEU A 740 -0.41 -33.57 0.39
CA LEU A 740 0.99 -33.69 0.73
C LEU A 740 1.81 -33.90 -0.55
N ASP A 741 2.24 -32.79 -1.14
CA ASP A 741 3.09 -32.78 -2.34
C ASP A 741 4.51 -33.24 -2.01
N LYS A 742 5.01 -34.24 -2.74
CA LYS A 742 6.38 -34.76 -2.63
C LYS A 742 7.45 -33.72 -2.96
N ASN A 743 7.12 -32.70 -3.75
CA ASN A 743 8.04 -31.60 -4.08
C ASN A 743 8.04 -30.48 -3.03
N SER A 744 7.17 -30.54 -2.02
CA SER A 744 7.14 -29.55 -0.95
C SER A 744 8.43 -29.60 -0.12
N TRP A 745 8.93 -28.44 0.27
CA TRP A 745 10.12 -28.32 1.14
C TRP A 745 9.95 -29.06 2.48
N ALA A 746 8.72 -29.27 2.93
CA ALA A 746 8.37 -29.92 4.20
C ALA A 746 7.96 -31.39 4.05
N TYR A 747 7.99 -31.97 2.85
CA TYR A 747 7.45 -33.31 2.59
C TYR A 747 7.99 -34.36 3.57
N TYR A 748 9.32 -34.47 3.68
CA TYR A 748 9.96 -35.47 4.54
C TYR A 748 9.72 -35.20 6.04
N ASP A 749 9.73 -33.93 6.46
CA ASP A 749 9.43 -33.54 7.84
C ASP A 749 8.00 -33.92 8.24
N LEU A 750 7.05 -33.77 7.33
CA LEU A 750 5.65 -34.12 7.53
C LEU A 750 5.43 -35.64 7.50
N GLN A 751 6.16 -36.37 6.65
CA GLN A 751 6.15 -37.83 6.67
C GLN A 751 6.74 -38.39 7.97
N ASP A 752 7.81 -37.79 8.49
CA ASP A 752 8.37 -38.10 9.81
C ASP A 752 7.36 -37.87 10.94
N ALA A 753 6.64 -36.76 10.87
CA ALA A 753 5.68 -36.39 11.89
C ALA A 753 4.43 -37.30 11.88
N ALA A 754 3.98 -37.72 10.70
CA ALA A 754 2.69 -38.41 10.51
C ALA A 754 2.74 -39.93 10.73
N ASN A 755 3.93 -40.53 10.69
CA ASN A 755 4.11 -41.98 10.72
C ASN A 755 4.85 -42.43 11.98
N SER A 756 4.23 -43.37 12.71
CA SER A 756 4.90 -44.08 13.80
C SER A 756 5.89 -45.07 13.18
N ARG A 757 7.06 -45.25 13.79
CA ARG A 757 8.13 -46.05 13.19
C ARG A 757 9.09 -46.63 14.22
N LYS A 758 9.69 -47.77 13.87
CA LYS A 758 10.92 -48.24 14.51
C LYS A 758 12.12 -47.72 13.75
N TYR A 759 13.11 -47.27 14.49
CA TYR A 759 14.36 -46.78 13.91
C TYR A 759 15.56 -47.25 14.73
N LYS A 760 16.73 -47.22 14.09
CA LYS A 760 18.03 -47.39 14.73
C LYS A 760 18.91 -46.19 14.44
N ARG A 761 19.82 -45.90 15.37
CA ARG A 761 20.93 -44.96 15.19
C ARG A 761 22.25 -45.72 15.25
N SER A 762 23.25 -45.21 14.55
CA SER A 762 24.62 -45.73 14.61
C SER A 762 25.29 -45.47 15.98
N SER A 763 24.83 -44.46 16.72
CA SER A 763 25.19 -44.14 18.11
C SER A 763 24.13 -43.23 18.74
N ASP A 764 24.08 -43.13 20.07
CA ASP A 764 23.14 -42.23 20.78
C ASP A 764 23.31 -40.74 20.41
N SER A 765 24.50 -40.37 19.93
CA SER A 765 24.85 -39.03 19.49
C SER A 765 24.53 -38.72 18.02
N SER A 766 24.20 -39.74 17.22
CA SER A 766 23.88 -39.57 15.79
C SER A 766 22.43 -39.13 15.60
N LEU A 767 22.19 -38.20 14.66
CA LEU A 767 20.84 -37.87 14.19
C LEU A 767 20.43 -38.64 12.93
N ASP A 768 21.35 -39.42 12.34
CA ASP A 768 21.03 -40.26 11.19
C ASP A 768 20.25 -41.50 11.66
N GLU A 769 18.95 -41.45 11.42
CA GLU A 769 18.03 -42.54 11.68
C GLU A 769 17.90 -43.44 10.46
N ILE A 770 17.99 -44.75 10.68
CA ILE A 770 17.60 -45.75 9.69
C ILE A 770 16.23 -46.27 10.09
N TRP A 771 15.23 -46.03 9.26
CA TRP A 771 13.88 -46.51 9.50
C TRP A 771 13.82 -48.00 9.18
N LEU A 772 13.31 -48.80 10.10
CA LEU A 772 13.20 -50.26 9.95
C LEU A 772 11.81 -50.66 9.45
N GLU A 773 10.78 -50.08 10.05
CA GLU A 773 9.38 -50.36 9.74
C GLU A 773 8.49 -49.20 10.16
N ILE A 774 7.39 -49.02 9.42
CA ILE A 774 6.27 -48.17 9.83
C ILE A 774 5.37 -48.99 10.74
N LEU A 775 5.01 -48.40 11.87
CA LEU A 775 4.06 -48.97 12.82
C LEU A 775 2.64 -48.50 12.49
N PRO A 776 1.61 -49.32 12.77
CA PRO A 776 0.21 -48.98 12.56
C PRO A 776 -0.21 -47.63 13.16
#